data_AF-A0A2D9C3D4-F1
#
_entry.id   AF-A0A2D9C3D4-F1
#
_cell.length_a   1.000
_cell.length_b   1.000
_cell.length_c   1.000
_cell.angle_alpha   90.00
_cell.angle_beta   90.00
_cell.angle_gamma   90.00
#
_symmetry.space_group_name_H-M   'P 1'
#
loop_
_entity.id
_entity.type
_entity.pdbx_description
1 polymer ?
#
loop_
_entity_poly.entity_id
_entity_poly.type
_entity_poly.pdbx_seq_one_letter_code
_entity_poly.pdbx_strand_id
1 'polypeptide(L)'
;MSTTSEASQVESFASDGGLAPHSLKDVPVLIERLFPVQKMSVESYKEQMANVGKTLTALGSYWKGRKPLILNKACILGTLLPATNDPVKDLEVFELLMGMDNDGLMRRMCAKGSIKHGDPLPRNSYHELVKKSKRPEELGDAFFEPIWDRVNTHLGTTASSFPDLIEQLGIARFGRRPIVADTFCGSGQIPFEAARLGCDVIASDLNPIACMLTWGAMNIVGGPPEERKRLASELKTLSQRVLAEVDRLGIETAELDGKLWRGKVYLYCVETRCPSTGWMVPMLPTRVVSKTHSVIAELVPDPDSQRYDILIRQGVSATELKAAAHGTVVRDALIHVVNGIEYRTQIKTLRGDFRSDEGSSGSQLRQWENRDFKPRPEDVFQERLYAIQWQEEGPNRGELAYRGVTAADLEREEAVDRYLSEHFMNWQAVGWIPDMKIEAGYNTNQPIRERGWTHWHHMFNPRQLLLLGLIRQCLSAVTFLPFAQALQCNARLSRWDNSAGGREAVKGVFDNQALNTLLNYGCRGSRYLLKEMDKTLKESSIHGSARIACGPAEAHGHDCDLYVTDPPYGDAVKYEEILEFFIAWLRKNPPPEFAEWVWDSRRALAIHGEDEGFRQGMVAAYRNMTDHMSENGLQIVMFTHQSTGIWADMANIVWASDLQVTAAWYVATETDSALRQGDNVKGTNILVLRKRCGHSKTTRDDLAWELEEEVKHQIQTLTGLNQQALGLYRDENLFEDADLQMAGYAAALRVLTQYAVIDGKQMSEEACRPRARGEKTAVDSLIDFAVEVANRCLIPQGITESHWRELEPIERFYLKMLGMEASGVSKLDNYQNFAKAFKVSDFRSVMQSAKANSSRLKSAAEFKRNDMGEGSPLHNTPLRAILYAMMELGKDADTDDVLAHLAMNVPNYYAQGTRDLIVALCQYLGTVLEPIRPDEASHARVLAQSVRNQRL
;
A
#
# COMPACT_ATOMS: atom_id res chain seq x y z
N MET A 1 -49.32 2.98 30.22
CA MET A 1 -48.70 3.03 31.57
C MET A 1 -47.70 1.90 31.67
N SER A 2 -46.43 2.19 31.37
CA SER A 2 -45.22 1.46 31.77
C SER A 2 -44.08 2.04 30.93
N THR A 3 -43.57 3.19 31.35
CA THR A 3 -42.43 3.91 30.75
C THR A 3 -41.62 4.50 31.89
N THR A 4 -40.98 3.63 32.67
CA THR A 4 -40.02 3.98 33.73
C THR A 4 -39.16 2.75 33.99
N SER A 5 -38.12 2.52 33.18
CA SER A 5 -37.10 1.50 33.46
C SER A 5 -35.74 1.79 32.82
N GLU A 6 -35.63 2.66 31.81
CA GLU A 6 -34.32 3.00 31.20
C GLU A 6 -33.66 4.24 31.82
N ALA A 7 -34.42 5.14 32.46
CA ALA A 7 -33.86 6.34 33.10
C ALA A 7 -33.10 6.05 34.41
N SER A 8 -33.32 4.89 35.06
CA SER A 8 -32.74 4.63 36.39
C SER A 8 -31.31 4.07 36.37
N GLN A 9 -30.73 3.77 35.21
CA GLN A 9 -29.31 3.34 35.11
C GLN A 9 -28.36 4.51 34.85
N VAL A 10 -28.85 5.66 34.40
CA VAL A 10 -28.02 6.85 34.12
C VAL A 10 -27.80 7.69 35.40
N GLU A 11 -28.72 7.64 36.37
CA GLU A 11 -28.62 8.43 37.61
C GLU A 11 -27.75 7.80 38.71
N SER A 12 -27.33 6.53 38.61
CA SER A 12 -26.50 5.90 39.66
C SER A 12 -24.99 6.13 39.52
N PHE A 13 -24.52 6.85 38.49
CA PHE A 13 -23.10 7.12 38.27
C PHE A 13 -22.60 8.47 38.81
N ALA A 14 -23.49 9.31 39.34
CA ALA A 14 -23.14 10.65 39.80
C ALA A 14 -22.55 10.72 41.23
N SER A 15 -22.44 9.61 41.96
CA SER A 15 -21.95 9.60 43.35
C SER A 15 -20.51 9.13 43.55
N ASP A 16 -19.82 8.63 42.53
CA ASP A 16 -18.44 8.10 42.65
C ASP A 16 -17.51 8.65 41.55
N GLY A 17 -16.93 9.83 41.77
CA GLY A 17 -15.63 10.26 41.19
C GLY A 17 -15.39 10.27 39.67
N GLY A 18 -16.38 9.99 38.82
CA GLY A 18 -16.23 9.93 37.36
C GLY A 18 -16.66 11.20 36.60
N LEU A 19 -16.28 11.29 35.32
CA LEU A 19 -16.73 12.35 34.42
C LEU A 19 -18.25 12.34 34.26
N ALA A 20 -18.89 13.50 34.40
CA ALA A 20 -20.34 13.62 34.22
C ALA A 20 -20.73 13.45 32.73
N PRO A 21 -21.91 12.88 32.42
CA PRO A 21 -22.41 12.81 31.05
C PRO A 21 -22.40 14.17 30.34
N HIS A 22 -21.98 14.20 29.07
CA HIS A 22 -21.83 15.41 28.26
C HIS A 22 -20.88 16.51 28.79
N SER A 23 -20.12 16.27 29.86
CA SER A 23 -19.14 17.24 30.39
C SER A 23 -18.04 17.62 29.38
N LEU A 24 -17.74 16.75 28.41
CA LEU A 24 -16.76 16.96 27.34
C LEU A 24 -17.40 17.26 25.98
N LYS A 25 -18.72 17.53 25.92
CA LYS A 25 -19.45 17.70 24.66
C LYS A 25 -18.82 18.75 23.74
N ASP A 26 -18.47 19.90 24.30
CA ASP A 26 -17.92 21.06 23.57
C ASP A 26 -16.39 21.21 23.75
N VAL A 27 -15.75 20.24 24.43
CA VAL A 27 -14.30 20.25 24.65
C VAL A 27 -13.60 19.72 23.39
N PRO A 28 -12.63 20.47 22.81
CA PRO A 28 -11.87 20.01 21.65
C PRO A 28 -11.21 18.65 21.87
N VAL A 29 -11.07 17.87 20.81
CA VAL A 29 -10.43 16.55 20.90
C VAL A 29 -8.93 16.67 20.68
N LEU A 30 -8.17 15.74 21.25
CA LEU A 30 -6.71 15.79 21.21
C LEU A 30 -6.17 15.86 19.79
N ILE A 31 -6.68 15.04 18.87
CA ILE A 31 -6.20 14.97 17.47
C ILE A 31 -6.41 16.27 16.68
N GLU A 32 -7.24 17.21 17.16
CA GLU A 32 -7.38 18.54 16.55
C GLU A 32 -6.25 19.49 16.94
N ARG A 33 -5.56 19.23 18.06
CA ARG A 33 -4.51 20.12 18.59
C ARG A 33 -3.12 19.47 18.60
N LEU A 34 -3.05 18.16 18.80
CA LEU A 34 -1.82 17.46 19.07
C LEU A 34 -1.84 16.02 18.53
N PHE A 35 -0.78 15.65 17.82
CA PHE A 35 -0.57 14.29 17.35
C PHE A 35 0.94 14.00 17.20
N PRO A 36 1.51 12.96 17.87
CA PRO A 36 2.95 12.72 17.86
C PRO A 36 3.42 11.99 16.60
N VAL A 37 3.33 12.68 15.46
CA VAL A 37 3.61 12.17 14.11
C VAL A 37 4.94 11.42 14.00
N GLN A 38 6.00 11.92 14.66
CA GLN A 38 7.33 11.33 14.52
C GLN A 38 7.42 9.93 15.12
N LYS A 39 7.03 9.78 16.38
CA LYS A 39 6.95 8.47 17.06
C LYS A 39 5.97 7.56 16.33
N MET A 40 4.88 8.13 15.82
CA MET A 40 3.86 7.38 15.10
C MET A 40 4.34 6.78 13.78
N SER A 41 5.16 7.53 13.04
CA SER A 41 5.77 7.08 11.80
C SER A 41 6.71 5.89 12.05
N VAL A 42 7.52 5.96 13.10
CA VAL A 42 8.44 4.88 13.50
C VAL A 42 7.69 3.60 13.88
N GLU A 43 6.62 3.71 14.67
CA GLU A 43 5.84 2.55 15.12
C GLU A 43 5.04 1.93 13.96
N SER A 44 4.46 2.77 13.10
CA SER A 44 3.77 2.34 11.88
C SER A 44 4.72 1.57 10.95
N TYR A 45 5.93 2.09 10.73
CA TYR A 45 6.96 1.42 9.93
C TYR A 45 7.33 0.04 10.51
N LYS A 46 7.51 -0.06 11.83
CA LYS A 46 7.80 -1.33 12.49
C LYS A 46 6.69 -2.36 12.32
N GLU A 47 5.42 -1.93 12.42
CA GLU A 47 4.29 -2.82 12.16
C GLU A 47 4.30 -3.32 10.71
N GLN A 48 4.55 -2.43 9.75
CA GLN A 48 4.63 -2.78 8.33
C GLN A 48 5.70 -3.84 8.05
N MET A 49 6.89 -3.66 8.63
CA MET A 49 8.01 -4.60 8.56
C MET A 49 7.74 -5.98 9.16
N ALA A 50 6.70 -6.12 9.99
CA ALA A 50 6.38 -7.41 10.62
C ALA A 50 5.84 -8.45 9.63
N ASN A 51 5.40 -8.07 8.42
CA ASN A 51 4.87 -8.98 7.40
C ASN A 51 3.77 -9.91 7.96
N VAL A 52 4.06 -11.22 8.07
CA VAL A 52 3.17 -12.25 8.64
C VAL A 52 3.00 -12.13 10.16
N GLY A 53 3.86 -11.35 10.83
CA GLY A 53 3.77 -11.06 12.26
C GLY A 53 2.62 -10.12 12.63
N LYS A 54 2.06 -9.37 11.66
CA LYS A 54 0.90 -8.52 11.90
C LYS A 54 -0.33 -9.34 12.27
N THR A 55 -1.15 -8.80 13.18
CA THR A 55 -2.28 -9.48 13.81
C THR A 55 -3.27 -10.07 12.80
N LEU A 56 -3.67 -9.28 11.78
CA LEU A 56 -4.73 -9.66 10.83
C LEU A 56 -4.23 -10.20 9.48
N THR A 57 -2.91 -10.24 9.23
CA THR A 57 -2.38 -10.61 7.90
C THR A 57 -2.67 -12.07 7.54
N ALA A 58 -2.67 -12.96 8.54
CA ALA A 58 -2.89 -14.39 8.32
C ALA A 58 -4.30 -14.72 7.80
N LEU A 59 -5.31 -13.86 8.06
CA LEU A 59 -6.67 -14.04 7.56
C LEU A 59 -6.79 -13.89 6.03
N GLY A 60 -5.93 -13.06 5.41
CA GLY A 60 -6.10 -12.71 4.00
C GLY A 60 -4.92 -11.92 3.43
N SER A 61 -3.76 -12.55 3.35
CA SER A 61 -2.51 -11.91 2.88
C SER A 61 -2.56 -11.35 1.45
N TYR A 62 -3.59 -11.69 0.69
CA TYR A 62 -3.89 -11.16 -0.65
C TYR A 62 -4.45 -9.73 -0.62
N TRP A 63 -5.04 -9.28 0.49
CA TRP A 63 -5.41 -7.88 0.70
C TRP A 63 -4.19 -7.09 1.20
N LYS A 64 -3.67 -6.15 0.39
CA LYS A 64 -2.44 -5.40 0.74
C LYS A 64 -2.71 -3.99 1.27
N GLY A 65 -3.87 -3.39 0.98
CA GLY A 65 -4.26 -2.06 1.49
C GLY A 65 -4.61 -2.13 2.97
N ARG A 66 -3.60 -2.11 3.83
CA ARG A 66 -3.73 -2.38 5.27
C ARG A 66 -3.12 -1.25 6.08
N LYS A 67 -3.95 -0.43 6.73
CA LYS A 67 -3.47 0.58 7.67
C LYS A 67 -2.95 -0.06 8.98
N PRO A 68 -1.82 0.41 9.54
CA PRO A 68 -1.29 -0.13 10.80
C PRO A 68 -2.31 -0.03 11.95
N LEU A 69 -2.43 -1.07 12.76
CA LEU A 69 -3.29 -1.05 13.96
C LEU A 69 -2.85 0.04 14.94
N ILE A 70 -1.55 0.27 15.09
CA ILE A 70 -1.06 1.33 15.98
C ILE A 70 -1.49 2.73 15.50
N LEU A 71 -1.63 2.94 14.20
CA LEU A 71 -2.12 4.19 13.64
C LEU A 71 -3.62 4.36 13.88
N ASN A 72 -4.39 3.29 13.69
CA ASN A 72 -5.83 3.30 13.96
C ASN A 72 -6.09 3.57 15.44
N LYS A 73 -5.33 2.94 16.34
CA LYS A 73 -5.37 3.17 17.79
C LYS A 73 -5.18 4.65 18.12
N ALA A 74 -4.15 5.26 17.52
CA ALA A 74 -3.84 6.67 17.70
C ALA A 74 -4.98 7.59 17.26
N CYS A 75 -5.60 7.29 16.11
CA CYS A 75 -6.71 8.08 15.59
C CYS A 75 -7.94 7.97 16.50
N ILE A 76 -8.32 6.76 16.89
CA ILE A 76 -9.49 6.52 17.76
C ILE A 76 -9.30 7.19 19.13
N LEU A 77 -8.15 6.99 19.78
CA LEU A 77 -7.86 7.65 21.05
C LEU A 77 -7.80 9.18 20.90
N GLY A 78 -7.19 9.66 19.81
CA GLY A 78 -7.09 11.08 19.51
C GLY A 78 -8.45 11.76 19.33
N THR A 79 -9.46 11.05 18.81
CA THR A 79 -10.84 11.56 18.68
C THR A 79 -11.64 11.57 19.99
N LEU A 80 -11.19 10.85 21.01
CA LEU A 80 -11.91 10.72 22.29
C LEU A 80 -11.25 11.48 23.44
N LEU A 81 -9.93 11.60 23.45
CA LEU A 81 -9.21 12.31 24.50
C LEU A 81 -9.49 13.82 24.43
N PRO A 82 -9.71 14.52 25.57
CA PRO A 82 -9.85 15.97 25.59
C PRO A 82 -8.51 16.65 25.33
N ALA A 83 -8.52 17.74 24.57
CA ALA A 83 -7.39 18.66 24.48
C ALA A 83 -7.54 19.71 25.59
N THR A 84 -6.74 19.57 26.65
CA THR A 84 -6.79 20.43 27.84
C THR A 84 -5.99 21.72 27.62
N ASN A 85 -5.81 22.49 28.69
CA ASN A 85 -4.91 23.65 28.70
C ASN A 85 -3.45 23.26 29.03
N ASP A 86 -3.18 21.97 29.27
CA ASP A 86 -1.83 21.43 29.49
C ASP A 86 -1.46 20.42 28.38
N PRO A 87 -1.02 20.91 27.21
CA PRO A 87 -0.71 20.06 26.06
C PRO A 87 0.48 19.11 26.32
N VAL A 88 1.36 19.45 27.28
CA VAL A 88 2.47 18.57 27.67
C VAL A 88 1.94 17.34 28.39
N LYS A 89 1.03 17.54 29.35
CA LYS A 89 0.38 16.42 30.05
C LYS A 89 -0.54 15.61 29.15
N ASP A 90 -1.26 16.27 28.23
CA ASP A 90 -2.07 15.58 27.22
C ASP A 90 -1.21 14.62 26.38
N LEU A 91 -0.04 15.08 25.91
CA LEU A 91 0.91 14.26 25.16
C LEU A 91 1.47 13.12 26.03
N GLU A 92 1.85 13.39 27.29
CA GLU A 92 2.32 12.35 28.20
C GLU A 92 1.28 11.23 28.38
N VAL A 93 0.01 11.58 28.61
CA VAL A 93 -1.09 10.61 28.76
C VAL A 93 -1.33 9.84 27.47
N PHE A 94 -1.33 10.53 26.32
CA PHE A 94 -1.43 9.87 25.03
C PHE A 94 -0.29 8.87 24.82
N GLU A 95 0.95 9.24 25.10
CA GLU A 95 2.10 8.35 24.96
C GLU A 95 2.05 7.14 25.89
N LEU A 96 1.52 7.29 27.12
CA LEU A 96 1.27 6.18 28.03
C LEU A 96 0.27 5.18 27.43
N LEU A 97 -0.88 5.68 26.96
CA LEU A 97 -1.92 4.87 26.33
C LEU A 97 -1.42 4.17 25.05
N MET A 98 -0.48 4.78 24.35
CA MET A 98 0.17 4.20 23.17
C MET A 98 1.34 3.26 23.49
N GLY A 99 1.82 3.23 24.73
CA GLY A 99 3.02 2.48 25.13
C GLY A 99 4.31 3.03 24.49
N MET A 100 4.33 4.34 24.22
CA MET A 100 5.41 5.08 23.55
C MET A 100 6.25 5.92 24.51
N ASP A 101 5.83 6.00 25.77
CA ASP A 101 6.58 6.64 26.84
C ASP A 101 7.85 5.83 27.19
N ASN A 102 8.78 6.44 27.92
CA ASN A 102 10.06 5.80 28.25
C ASN A 102 9.90 4.51 29.08
N ASP A 103 8.96 4.47 30.02
CA ASP A 103 8.70 3.27 30.84
C ASP A 103 8.02 2.18 30.01
N GLY A 104 7.05 2.56 29.17
CA GLY A 104 6.46 1.66 28.18
C GLY A 104 7.50 1.03 27.25
N LEU A 105 8.41 1.84 26.68
CA LEU A 105 9.52 1.35 25.85
C LEU A 105 10.43 0.39 26.60
N MET A 106 10.82 0.72 27.83
CA MET A 106 11.63 -0.15 28.68
C MET A 106 10.97 -1.52 28.86
N ARG A 107 9.70 -1.54 29.25
CA ARG A 107 8.94 -2.79 29.44
C ARG A 107 8.78 -3.57 28.13
N ARG A 108 8.59 -2.89 27.00
CA ARG A 108 8.54 -3.51 25.65
C ARG A 108 9.88 -4.13 25.23
N MET A 109 11.00 -3.52 25.59
CA MET A 109 12.35 -4.04 25.32
C MET A 109 12.70 -5.22 26.24
N CYS A 110 12.32 -5.14 27.52
CA CYS A 110 12.39 -6.27 28.46
C CYS A 110 11.59 -7.47 27.97
N ALA A 111 10.35 -7.25 27.49
CA ALA A 111 9.50 -8.32 26.96
C ALA A 111 10.04 -8.96 25.67
N LYS A 112 10.93 -8.27 24.94
CA LYS A 112 11.69 -8.82 23.81
C LYS A 112 12.99 -9.51 24.24
N GLY A 113 13.46 -9.28 25.46
CA GLY A 113 14.76 -9.73 25.96
C GLY A 113 15.94 -8.88 25.48
N SER A 114 15.70 -7.67 24.99
CA SER A 114 16.77 -6.78 24.50
C SER A 114 17.52 -6.05 25.61
N ILE A 115 16.92 -5.95 26.79
CA ILE A 115 17.48 -5.44 28.04
C ILE A 115 16.90 -6.24 29.22
N LYS A 116 17.50 -6.14 30.40
CA LYS A 116 16.99 -6.76 31.63
C LYS A 116 16.14 -5.77 32.43
N HIS A 117 15.29 -6.31 33.30
CA HIS A 117 14.51 -5.51 34.22
C HIS A 117 15.45 -4.73 35.17
N GLY A 118 15.24 -3.41 35.28
CA GLY A 118 16.08 -2.52 36.09
C GLY A 118 17.25 -1.88 35.35
N ASP A 119 17.56 -2.30 34.12
CA ASP A 119 18.52 -1.58 33.28
C ASP A 119 18.01 -0.16 32.96
N PRO A 120 18.87 0.85 32.77
CA PRO A 120 18.42 2.13 32.23
C PRO A 120 18.10 2.04 30.74
N LEU A 121 17.20 2.90 30.25
CA LEU A 121 16.91 2.99 28.81
C LEU A 121 18.19 3.38 28.06
N PRO A 122 18.59 2.63 27.01
CA PRO A 122 19.77 2.97 26.23
C PRO A 122 19.65 4.38 25.63
N ARG A 123 20.75 5.13 25.60
CA ARG A 123 20.83 6.46 24.96
C ARG A 123 20.92 6.32 23.43
N ASN A 124 19.89 5.75 22.83
CA ASN A 124 19.72 5.62 21.39
C ASN A 124 18.52 6.46 20.92
N SER A 125 18.39 6.67 19.61
CA SER A 125 17.20 7.29 19.04
C SER A 125 15.96 6.42 19.27
N TYR A 126 14.78 7.05 19.26
CA TYR A 126 13.50 6.34 19.40
C TYR A 126 13.35 5.21 18.37
N HIS A 127 13.76 5.46 17.12
CA HIS A 127 13.75 4.46 16.05
C HIS A 127 14.56 3.19 16.40
N GLU A 128 15.76 3.35 16.92
CA GLU A 128 16.61 2.23 17.32
C GLU A 128 16.07 1.48 18.55
N LEU A 129 15.46 2.19 19.49
CA LEU A 129 14.78 1.58 20.64
C LEU A 129 13.57 0.76 20.18
N VAL A 130 12.77 1.30 19.27
CA VAL A 130 11.59 0.63 18.70
C VAL A 130 11.99 -0.62 17.92
N LYS A 131 13.07 -0.60 17.13
CA LYS A 131 13.61 -1.84 16.49
C LYS A 131 13.93 -2.93 17.51
N LYS A 132 14.37 -2.56 18.71
CA LYS A 132 14.74 -3.46 19.82
C LYS A 132 13.60 -3.71 20.82
N SER A 133 12.37 -3.30 20.53
CA SER A 133 11.22 -3.52 21.40
C SER A 133 10.18 -4.45 20.75
N LYS A 134 9.22 -4.97 21.53
CA LYS A 134 7.96 -5.52 20.98
C LYS A 134 7.02 -4.40 20.55
N ARG A 135 6.09 -4.67 19.64
CA ARG A 135 5.01 -3.73 19.31
C ARG A 135 3.97 -3.72 20.43
N PRO A 136 3.29 -2.60 20.70
CA PRO A 136 2.35 -2.53 21.83
C PRO A 136 1.23 -3.58 21.75
N GLU A 137 0.73 -3.90 20.56
CA GLU A 137 -0.31 -4.91 20.35
C GLU A 137 0.16 -6.36 20.54
N GLU A 138 1.47 -6.58 20.66
CA GLU A 138 2.03 -7.90 21.03
C GLU A 138 2.06 -8.12 22.54
N LEU A 139 1.71 -7.10 23.31
CA LEU A 139 1.67 -7.10 24.77
C LEU A 139 0.21 -7.05 25.20
N GLY A 140 -0.24 -8.08 25.92
CA GLY A 140 -1.62 -8.15 26.41
C GLY A 140 -1.94 -7.05 27.43
N ASP A 141 -3.20 -6.98 27.86
CA ASP A 141 -3.74 -5.85 28.62
C ASP A 141 -3.01 -5.56 29.94
N ALA A 142 -2.44 -6.58 30.58
CA ALA A 142 -1.61 -6.44 31.79
C ALA A 142 -0.42 -5.48 31.60
N PHE A 143 0.03 -5.26 30.36
CA PHE A 143 1.04 -4.26 30.06
C PHE A 143 0.58 -2.83 30.40
N PHE A 144 -0.71 -2.52 30.34
CA PHE A 144 -1.21 -1.18 30.61
C PHE A 144 -1.68 -0.99 32.07
N GLU A 145 -1.65 -2.01 32.92
CA GLU A 145 -2.05 -1.88 34.34
C GLU A 145 -1.34 -0.71 35.09
N PRO A 146 -0.02 -0.46 34.94
CA PRO A 146 0.65 0.56 35.74
C PRO A 146 0.36 2.01 35.34
N ILE A 147 -0.32 2.25 34.22
CA ILE A 147 -0.52 3.62 33.70
C ILE A 147 -1.81 4.28 34.23
N TRP A 148 -2.77 3.49 34.70
CA TRP A 148 -4.14 3.97 34.96
C TRP A 148 -4.21 5.08 36.00
N ASP A 149 -3.46 5.01 37.10
CA ASP A 149 -3.43 6.09 38.10
C ASP A 149 -3.04 7.43 37.49
N ARG A 150 -2.02 7.43 36.62
CA ARG A 150 -1.52 8.65 35.95
C ARG A 150 -2.51 9.18 34.91
N VAL A 151 -3.11 8.27 34.15
CA VAL A 151 -4.15 8.60 33.16
C VAL A 151 -5.37 9.21 33.86
N ASN A 152 -5.89 8.54 34.90
CA ASN A 152 -7.04 8.96 35.68
C ASN A 152 -6.82 10.31 36.37
N THR A 153 -5.64 10.54 36.94
CA THR A 153 -5.29 11.81 37.58
C THR A 153 -5.42 13.00 36.63
N HIS A 154 -5.01 12.83 35.37
CA HIS A 154 -5.05 13.90 34.37
C HIS A 154 -6.44 14.05 33.72
N LEU A 155 -7.09 12.93 33.39
CA LEU A 155 -8.37 12.93 32.68
C LEU A 155 -9.59 13.09 33.58
N GLY A 156 -9.44 12.93 34.90
CA GLY A 156 -10.57 12.90 35.84
C GLY A 156 -11.44 11.64 35.69
N THR A 157 -10.85 10.54 35.23
CA THR A 157 -11.52 9.24 35.03
C THR A 157 -11.23 8.28 36.18
N THR A 158 -11.92 7.15 36.21
CA THR A 158 -11.70 6.03 37.16
C THR A 158 -11.41 4.72 36.43
N ALA A 159 -10.89 4.81 35.19
CA ALA A 159 -10.72 3.67 34.30
C ALA A 159 -9.62 2.71 34.80
N SER A 160 -9.85 1.40 34.61
CA SER A 160 -8.88 0.34 34.91
C SER A 160 -8.45 -0.45 33.68
N SER A 161 -9.03 -0.11 32.52
CA SER A 161 -8.82 -0.76 31.24
C SER A 161 -9.14 0.20 30.09
N PHE A 162 -8.76 -0.15 28.84
CA PHE A 162 -9.17 0.63 27.67
C PHE A 162 -10.70 0.68 27.53
N PRO A 163 -11.45 -0.43 27.62
CA PRO A 163 -12.91 -0.38 27.56
C PRO A 163 -13.54 0.57 28.57
N ASP A 164 -13.07 0.57 29.83
CA ASP A 164 -13.56 1.51 30.85
C ASP A 164 -13.28 2.96 30.46
N LEU A 165 -12.06 3.24 29.97
CA LEU A 165 -11.69 4.58 29.55
C LEU A 165 -12.54 5.05 28.37
N ILE A 166 -12.72 4.20 27.34
CA ILE A 166 -13.52 4.50 26.16
C ILE A 166 -14.98 4.75 26.54
N GLU A 167 -15.54 3.94 27.44
CA GLU A 167 -16.92 4.11 27.92
C GLU A 167 -17.09 5.41 28.70
N GLN A 168 -16.20 5.72 29.65
CA GLN A 168 -16.25 6.96 30.42
C GLN A 168 -16.09 8.20 29.54
N LEU A 169 -15.14 8.20 28.60
CA LEU A 169 -14.95 9.30 27.65
C LEU A 169 -16.15 9.41 26.69
N GLY A 170 -16.72 8.29 26.26
CA GLY A 170 -17.93 8.26 25.46
C GLY A 170 -19.13 8.87 26.17
N ILE A 171 -19.40 8.47 27.41
CA ILE A 171 -20.48 9.04 28.22
C ILE A 171 -20.26 10.54 28.42
N ALA A 172 -19.03 10.96 28.70
CA ALA A 172 -18.68 12.36 28.86
C ALA A 172 -18.84 13.18 27.57
N ARG A 173 -18.71 12.59 26.38
CA ARG A 173 -18.84 13.31 25.08
C ARG A 173 -20.22 13.17 24.45
N PHE A 174 -20.69 11.93 24.30
CA PHE A 174 -21.85 11.54 23.53
C PHE A 174 -23.02 11.07 24.41
N GLY A 175 -22.82 10.91 25.71
CA GLY A 175 -23.84 10.41 26.65
C GLY A 175 -24.00 8.89 26.63
N ARG A 176 -23.15 8.17 25.86
CA ARG A 176 -23.14 6.72 25.70
C ARG A 176 -21.76 6.22 25.31
N ARG A 177 -21.56 4.90 25.29
CA ARG A 177 -20.36 4.29 24.69
C ARG A 177 -20.23 4.74 23.21
N PRO A 178 -19.03 5.10 22.72
CA PRO A 178 -18.87 5.62 21.36
C PRO A 178 -19.16 4.55 20.31
N ILE A 179 -19.87 4.96 19.25
CA ILE A 179 -20.08 4.15 18.05
C ILE A 179 -19.14 4.65 16.94
N VAL A 180 -18.22 3.78 16.52
CA VAL A 180 -17.25 4.05 15.44
C VAL A 180 -17.68 3.33 14.17
N ALA A 181 -17.79 4.06 13.06
CA ALA A 181 -18.10 3.51 11.76
C ALA A 181 -16.93 3.59 10.78
N ASP A 182 -16.83 2.56 9.94
CA ASP A 182 -15.95 2.54 8.77
C ASP A 182 -16.74 1.97 7.59
N THR A 183 -17.07 2.82 6.62
CA THR A 183 -17.87 2.48 5.45
C THR A 183 -17.03 2.00 4.26
N PHE A 184 -15.71 1.92 4.44
CA PHE A 184 -14.72 1.41 3.49
C PHE A 184 -13.80 0.40 4.18
N CYS A 185 -14.38 -0.54 4.93
CA CYS A 185 -13.64 -1.25 5.97
C CYS A 185 -12.52 -2.16 5.46
N GLY A 186 -12.52 -2.52 4.18
CA GLY A 186 -11.47 -3.32 3.56
C GLY A 186 -11.21 -4.60 4.34
N SER A 187 -9.94 -4.88 4.70
CA SER A 187 -9.60 -6.05 5.52
C SER A 187 -9.81 -5.90 7.03
N GLY A 188 -10.46 -4.82 7.49
CA GLY A 188 -11.02 -4.69 8.83
C GLY A 188 -10.11 -4.09 9.91
N GLN A 189 -9.00 -3.43 9.56
CA GLN A 189 -8.03 -2.93 10.55
C GLN A 189 -8.58 -1.83 11.45
N ILE A 190 -9.29 -0.86 10.88
CA ILE A 190 -9.89 0.26 11.60
C ILE A 190 -10.99 -0.27 12.54
N PRO A 191 -12.01 -1.00 12.06
CA PRO A 191 -13.07 -1.48 12.93
C PRO A 191 -12.54 -2.45 14.00
N PHE A 192 -11.57 -3.32 13.67
CA PHE A 192 -10.98 -4.24 14.64
C PHE A 192 -10.31 -3.51 15.81
N GLU A 193 -9.53 -2.47 15.52
CA GLU A 193 -8.86 -1.70 16.58
C GLU A 193 -9.85 -0.91 17.43
N ALA A 194 -10.91 -0.35 16.83
CA ALA A 194 -11.98 0.31 17.57
C ALA A 194 -12.68 -0.64 18.55
N ALA A 195 -13.05 -1.84 18.08
CA ALA A 195 -13.66 -2.86 18.92
C ALA A 195 -12.70 -3.37 20.00
N ARG A 196 -11.40 -3.45 19.70
CA ARG A 196 -10.35 -3.81 20.67
C ARG A 196 -10.15 -2.78 21.76
N LEU A 197 -10.34 -1.49 21.47
CA LEU A 197 -10.30 -0.45 22.50
C LEU A 197 -11.57 -0.42 23.35
N GLY A 198 -12.69 -0.92 22.82
CA GLY A 198 -13.98 -0.98 23.52
C GLY A 198 -15.09 -0.12 22.90
N CYS A 199 -14.90 0.43 21.70
CA CYS A 199 -15.97 1.10 20.96
C CYS A 199 -16.95 0.09 20.39
N ASP A 200 -18.23 0.45 20.26
CA ASP A 200 -19.14 -0.29 19.39
C ASP A 200 -18.87 0.08 17.93
N VAL A 201 -18.99 -0.88 17.02
CA VAL A 201 -18.47 -0.76 15.67
C VAL A 201 -19.51 -1.10 14.62
N ILE A 202 -19.60 -0.24 13.60
CA ILE A 202 -20.34 -0.50 12.37
C ILE A 202 -19.37 -0.48 11.19
N ALA A 203 -19.13 -1.64 10.61
CA ALA A 203 -18.24 -1.78 9.46
C ALA A 203 -19.04 -2.12 8.21
N SER A 204 -18.74 -1.47 7.10
CA SER A 204 -19.28 -1.87 5.80
C SER A 204 -18.26 -1.73 4.68
N ASP A 205 -18.46 -2.52 3.64
CA ASP A 205 -17.74 -2.40 2.38
C ASP A 205 -18.67 -2.84 1.24
N LEU A 206 -18.43 -2.29 0.05
CA LEU A 206 -19.13 -2.72 -1.15
C LEU A 206 -18.77 -4.18 -1.50
N ASN A 207 -17.53 -4.58 -1.21
CA ASN A 207 -16.98 -5.88 -1.57
C ASN A 207 -17.21 -6.94 -0.48
N PRO A 208 -17.87 -8.06 -0.79
CA PRO A 208 -18.14 -9.11 0.20
C PRO A 208 -16.87 -9.80 0.73
N ILE A 209 -15.75 -9.79 -0.02
CA ILE A 209 -14.47 -10.33 0.45
C ILE A 209 -13.88 -9.45 1.55
N ALA A 210 -14.01 -8.12 1.44
CA ALA A 210 -13.62 -7.18 2.49
C ALA A 210 -14.47 -7.41 3.76
N CYS A 211 -15.80 -7.50 3.61
CA CYS A 211 -16.70 -7.84 4.71
C CYS A 211 -16.35 -9.19 5.36
N MET A 212 -16.04 -10.22 4.57
CA MET A 212 -15.64 -11.54 5.07
C MET A 212 -14.33 -11.49 5.89
N LEU A 213 -13.33 -10.74 5.43
CA LEU A 213 -12.08 -10.54 6.16
C LEU A 213 -12.31 -9.79 7.47
N THR A 214 -13.13 -8.74 7.43
CA THR A 214 -13.54 -7.98 8.63
C THR A 214 -14.29 -8.88 9.60
N TRP A 215 -15.17 -9.75 9.12
CA TRP A 215 -15.88 -10.74 9.94
C TRP A 215 -14.92 -11.72 10.62
N GLY A 216 -13.90 -12.20 9.90
CA GLY A 216 -12.87 -13.05 10.51
C GLY A 216 -12.02 -12.32 11.54
N ALA A 217 -11.74 -11.03 11.33
CA ALA A 217 -11.04 -10.20 12.31
C ALA A 217 -11.83 -10.14 13.62
N MET A 218 -13.15 -9.92 13.55
CA MET A 218 -14.01 -9.82 14.74
C MET A 218 -14.30 -11.17 15.40
N ASN A 219 -14.67 -12.19 14.62
CA ASN A 219 -15.23 -13.43 15.15
C ASN A 219 -14.19 -14.54 15.37
N ILE A 220 -13.03 -14.47 14.71
CA ILE A 220 -11.99 -15.51 14.83
C ILE A 220 -10.76 -14.97 15.58
N VAL A 221 -10.22 -13.83 15.18
CA VAL A 221 -9.06 -13.22 15.85
C VAL A 221 -9.47 -12.52 17.14
N GLY A 222 -10.53 -11.70 17.05
CA GLY A 222 -11.17 -10.97 18.15
C GLY A 222 -12.10 -11.82 19.02
N GLY A 223 -12.61 -12.91 18.45
CA GLY A 223 -13.62 -13.74 19.08
C GLY A 223 -13.08 -14.62 20.21
N PRO A 224 -13.99 -15.33 20.90
CA PRO A 224 -13.62 -16.20 22.01
C PRO A 224 -12.70 -17.35 21.55
N PRO A 225 -11.87 -17.90 22.45
CA PRO A 225 -10.94 -18.99 22.11
C PRO A 225 -11.60 -20.22 21.47
N GLU A 226 -12.89 -20.45 21.78
CA GLU A 226 -13.66 -21.55 21.23
C GLU A 226 -13.86 -21.44 19.71
N GLU A 227 -13.94 -20.25 19.13
CA GLU A 227 -14.08 -20.09 17.67
C GLU A 227 -12.80 -20.52 16.93
N ARG A 228 -11.61 -20.22 17.49
CA ARG A 228 -10.33 -20.69 16.94
C ARG A 228 -10.18 -22.21 17.07
N LYS A 229 -10.63 -22.80 18.19
CA LYS A 229 -10.66 -24.26 18.38
C LYS A 229 -11.64 -24.93 17.41
N ARG A 230 -12.82 -24.34 17.21
CA ARG A 230 -13.82 -24.78 16.24
C ARG A 230 -13.23 -24.76 14.83
N LEU A 231 -12.63 -23.65 14.41
CA LEU A 231 -11.95 -23.55 13.11
C LEU A 231 -10.90 -24.65 12.92
N ALA A 232 -10.02 -24.87 13.90
CA ALA A 232 -9.00 -25.91 13.82
C ALA A 232 -9.60 -27.32 13.70
N SER A 233 -10.66 -27.61 14.46
CA SER A 233 -11.38 -28.89 14.41
C SER A 233 -12.06 -29.12 13.04
N GLU A 234 -12.73 -28.10 12.52
CA GLU A 234 -13.40 -28.16 11.22
C GLU A 234 -12.40 -28.28 10.06
N LEU A 235 -11.29 -27.54 10.08
CA LEU A 235 -10.20 -27.68 9.10
C LEU A 235 -9.56 -29.07 9.16
N LYS A 236 -9.39 -29.65 10.35
CA LYS A 236 -8.89 -31.02 10.50
C LYS A 236 -9.84 -32.04 9.88
N THR A 237 -11.13 -31.92 10.15
CA THR A 237 -12.18 -32.81 9.62
C THR A 237 -12.27 -32.69 8.09
N LEU A 238 -12.28 -31.45 7.57
CA LEU A 238 -12.23 -31.16 6.14
C LEU A 238 -10.98 -31.79 5.51
N SER A 239 -9.81 -31.58 6.09
CA SER A 239 -8.55 -32.10 5.58
C SER A 239 -8.56 -33.63 5.50
N GLN A 240 -9.09 -34.31 6.52
CA GLN A 240 -9.22 -35.76 6.52
C GLN A 240 -10.15 -36.26 5.40
N ARG A 241 -11.29 -35.60 5.17
CA ARG A 241 -12.23 -35.96 4.10
C ARG A 241 -11.62 -35.77 2.71
N VAL A 242 -10.98 -34.63 2.48
CA VAL A 242 -10.33 -34.33 1.19
C VAL A 242 -9.18 -35.30 0.93
N LEU A 243 -8.33 -35.57 1.92
CA LEU A 243 -7.23 -36.53 1.78
C LEU A 243 -7.73 -37.94 1.51
N ALA A 244 -8.77 -38.39 2.21
CA ALA A 244 -9.35 -39.71 1.98
C ALA A 244 -9.88 -39.88 0.54
N GLU A 245 -10.53 -38.85 -0.01
CA GLU A 245 -11.00 -38.88 -1.39
C GLU A 245 -9.86 -38.85 -2.41
N VAL A 246 -8.83 -38.01 -2.19
CA VAL A 246 -7.62 -37.99 -3.02
C VAL A 246 -6.90 -39.33 -3.02
N ASP A 247 -6.83 -39.98 -1.86
CA ASP A 247 -6.19 -41.30 -1.69
C ASP A 247 -7.03 -42.41 -2.36
N ARG A 248 -8.36 -42.34 -2.25
CA ARG A 248 -9.28 -43.24 -2.96
C ARG A 248 -9.10 -43.15 -4.48
N LEU A 249 -8.85 -41.96 -5.01
CA LEU A 249 -8.60 -41.73 -6.43
C LEU A 249 -7.19 -42.17 -6.88
N GLY A 250 -6.24 -42.33 -5.95
CA GLY A 250 -4.87 -42.77 -6.27
C GLY A 250 -4.05 -41.76 -7.08
N ILE A 251 -4.45 -40.49 -7.09
CA ILE A 251 -3.91 -39.45 -8.00
C ILE A 251 -2.68 -38.71 -7.48
N GLU A 252 -2.23 -38.99 -6.25
CA GLU A 252 -1.07 -38.31 -5.64
C GLU A 252 -0.04 -39.23 -4.99
N THR A 253 -0.30 -40.53 -4.89
CA THR A 253 0.60 -41.49 -4.24
C THR A 253 1.26 -42.41 -5.25
N ALA A 254 2.52 -42.74 -4.99
CA ALA A 254 3.32 -43.63 -5.82
C ALA A 254 4.29 -44.45 -4.96
N GLU A 255 4.48 -45.72 -5.28
CA GLU A 255 5.62 -46.48 -4.76
C GLU A 255 6.81 -46.27 -5.71
N LEU A 256 7.88 -45.65 -5.20
CA LEU A 256 9.09 -45.35 -5.96
C LEU A 256 10.29 -45.79 -5.12
N ASP A 257 11.20 -46.56 -5.72
CA ASP A 257 12.41 -47.07 -5.08
C ASP A 257 12.11 -47.86 -3.78
N GLY A 258 11.01 -48.61 -3.75
CA GLY A 258 10.56 -49.41 -2.60
C GLY A 258 10.02 -48.60 -1.42
N LYS A 259 9.73 -47.31 -1.63
CA LYS A 259 9.19 -46.38 -0.64
C LYS A 259 7.89 -45.77 -1.15
N LEU A 260 7.00 -45.41 -0.24
CA LEU A 260 5.78 -44.68 -0.57
C LEU A 260 6.07 -43.17 -0.63
N TRP A 261 5.66 -42.52 -1.71
CA TRP A 261 5.81 -41.09 -1.94
C TRP A 261 4.47 -40.44 -2.21
N ARG A 262 4.34 -39.17 -1.83
CA ARG A 262 3.21 -38.31 -2.20
C ARG A 262 3.68 -37.08 -2.98
N GLY A 263 2.97 -36.74 -4.05
CA GLY A 263 3.24 -35.55 -4.85
C GLY A 263 2.98 -34.28 -4.04
N LYS A 264 4.02 -33.49 -3.78
CA LYS A 264 3.95 -32.25 -3.00
C LYS A 264 3.73 -31.03 -3.89
N VAL A 265 4.42 -30.96 -5.03
CA VAL A 265 4.27 -29.90 -6.03
C VAL A 265 4.34 -30.51 -7.43
N TYR A 266 3.41 -30.11 -8.30
CA TYR A 266 3.34 -30.48 -9.71
C TYR A 266 3.69 -29.23 -10.53
N LEU A 267 4.74 -29.30 -11.35
CA LEU A 267 5.23 -28.17 -12.13
C LEU A 267 4.77 -28.31 -13.58
N TYR A 268 4.00 -27.33 -14.03
CA TYR A 268 3.46 -27.27 -15.39
C TYR A 268 4.16 -26.17 -16.19
N CYS A 269 4.30 -26.39 -17.48
CA CYS A 269 4.70 -25.39 -18.44
C CYS A 269 3.71 -25.36 -19.60
N VAL A 270 3.66 -24.21 -20.28
CA VAL A 270 2.94 -24.08 -21.54
C VAL A 270 3.81 -24.62 -22.67
N GLU A 271 3.20 -25.32 -23.63
CA GLU A 271 3.86 -25.71 -24.88
C GLU A 271 3.16 -25.04 -26.06
N THR A 272 3.92 -24.73 -27.12
CA THR A 272 3.38 -24.13 -28.34
C THR A 272 4.05 -24.74 -29.56
N ARG A 273 3.32 -24.80 -30.67
CA ARG A 273 3.91 -25.15 -31.96
C ARG A 273 4.67 -23.94 -32.52
N CYS A 274 5.95 -24.11 -32.86
CA CYS A 274 6.75 -23.08 -33.51
C CYS A 274 6.31 -22.93 -34.97
N PRO A 275 5.87 -21.74 -35.43
CA PRO A 275 5.41 -21.55 -36.81
C PRO A 275 6.47 -21.82 -37.87
N SER A 276 7.74 -21.57 -37.55
CA SER A 276 8.86 -21.71 -38.50
C SER A 276 9.33 -23.16 -38.68
N THR A 277 9.23 -23.97 -37.62
CA THR A 277 9.78 -25.34 -37.63
C THR A 277 8.70 -26.42 -37.55
N GLY A 278 7.49 -26.08 -37.09
CA GLY A 278 6.44 -27.04 -36.78
C GLY A 278 6.64 -27.79 -35.46
N TRP A 279 7.75 -27.58 -34.74
CA TRP A 279 8.05 -28.32 -33.51
C TRP A 279 7.20 -27.86 -32.33
N MET A 280 6.82 -28.79 -31.45
CA MET A 280 6.23 -28.47 -30.14
C MET A 280 7.33 -28.12 -29.15
N VAL A 281 7.34 -26.87 -28.69
CA VAL A 281 8.40 -26.34 -27.82
C VAL A 281 7.82 -25.99 -26.44
N PRO A 282 8.37 -26.52 -25.34
CA PRO A 282 8.01 -26.08 -24.00
C PRO A 282 8.48 -24.65 -23.78
N MET A 283 7.63 -23.81 -23.21
CA MET A 283 7.88 -22.40 -22.94
C MET A 283 8.36 -22.20 -21.51
N LEU A 284 9.67 -22.24 -21.31
CA LEU A 284 10.31 -22.12 -20.00
C LEU A 284 11.13 -20.82 -19.95
N PRO A 285 10.84 -19.88 -19.04
CA PRO A 285 11.70 -18.72 -18.80
C PRO A 285 13.08 -19.12 -18.29
N THR A 286 13.15 -20.23 -17.54
CA THR A 286 14.39 -20.80 -17.01
C THR A 286 14.30 -22.32 -17.01
N ARG A 287 15.44 -22.99 -17.21
CA ARG A 287 15.56 -24.45 -17.03
C ARG A 287 15.92 -24.83 -15.60
N VAL A 288 16.18 -23.87 -14.71
CA VAL A 288 16.45 -24.15 -13.30
C VAL A 288 15.14 -24.49 -12.59
N VAL A 289 15.03 -25.72 -12.09
CA VAL A 289 13.88 -26.18 -11.31
C VAL A 289 14.07 -25.86 -9.83
N SER A 290 15.26 -26.06 -9.28
CA SER A 290 15.56 -25.77 -7.88
C SER A 290 17.04 -25.36 -7.75
N LYS A 291 17.31 -24.17 -7.21
CA LYS A 291 18.68 -23.75 -6.90
C LYS A 291 19.20 -24.42 -5.64
N THR A 292 18.31 -24.74 -4.69
CA THR A 292 18.70 -25.30 -3.38
C THR A 292 19.21 -26.73 -3.50
N HIS A 293 18.56 -27.53 -4.35
CA HIS A 293 18.91 -28.94 -4.57
C HIS A 293 19.67 -29.17 -5.90
N SER A 294 20.14 -28.10 -6.54
CA SER A 294 20.82 -28.13 -7.85
C SER A 294 20.08 -28.98 -8.89
N VAL A 295 18.85 -28.58 -9.22
CA VAL A 295 17.95 -29.31 -10.13
C VAL A 295 17.69 -28.49 -11.38
N ILE A 296 17.83 -29.11 -12.55
CA ILE A 296 17.54 -28.52 -13.85
C ILE A 296 16.60 -29.40 -14.68
N ALA A 297 15.89 -28.77 -15.62
CA ALA A 297 15.15 -29.41 -16.69
C ALA A 297 16.00 -29.38 -17.98
N GLU A 298 16.50 -30.54 -18.39
CA GLU A 298 17.22 -30.73 -19.64
C GLU A 298 16.23 -31.00 -20.78
N LEU A 299 16.36 -30.26 -21.87
CA LEU A 299 15.50 -30.38 -23.05
C LEU A 299 16.22 -31.21 -24.11
N VAL A 300 15.73 -32.41 -24.36
CA VAL A 300 16.29 -33.34 -25.34
C VAL A 300 15.41 -33.32 -26.59
N PRO A 301 15.92 -32.89 -27.76
CA PRO A 301 15.14 -32.91 -29.00
C PRO A 301 14.77 -34.34 -29.40
N ASP A 302 13.50 -34.56 -29.74
CA ASP A 302 12.98 -35.77 -30.39
C ASP A 302 12.57 -35.40 -31.83
N PRO A 303 13.43 -35.70 -32.83
CA PRO A 303 13.14 -35.40 -34.24
C PRO A 303 11.95 -36.14 -34.83
N ASP A 304 11.65 -37.34 -34.34
CA ASP A 304 10.59 -38.19 -34.90
C ASP A 304 9.21 -37.63 -34.53
N SER A 305 9.06 -37.20 -33.28
CA SER A 305 7.82 -36.56 -32.79
C SER A 305 7.82 -35.03 -32.95
N GLN A 306 8.91 -34.44 -33.46
CA GLN A 306 9.12 -32.99 -33.59
C GLN A 306 8.82 -32.23 -32.29
N ARG A 307 9.39 -32.70 -31.16
CA ARG A 307 9.16 -32.13 -29.83
C ARG A 307 10.41 -32.21 -28.96
N TYR A 308 10.31 -31.74 -27.72
CA TYR A 308 11.36 -31.93 -26.71
C TYR A 308 10.90 -32.84 -25.58
N ASP A 309 11.74 -33.81 -25.22
CA ASP A 309 11.66 -34.50 -23.95
C ASP A 309 12.26 -33.63 -22.84
N ILE A 310 11.67 -33.70 -21.65
CA ILE A 310 12.08 -32.90 -20.50
C ILE A 310 12.60 -33.85 -19.43
N LEU A 311 13.93 -33.94 -19.30
CA LEU A 311 14.59 -34.76 -18.31
C LEU A 311 14.95 -33.93 -17.08
N ILE A 312 14.62 -34.43 -15.89
CA ILE A 312 14.93 -33.75 -14.63
C ILE A 312 16.23 -34.33 -14.07
N ARG A 313 17.24 -33.46 -13.93
CA ARG A 313 18.56 -33.82 -13.39
C ARG A 313 18.80 -33.08 -12.09
N GLN A 314 19.09 -33.83 -11.04
CA GLN A 314 19.39 -33.36 -9.68
C GLN A 314 20.87 -33.51 -9.36
N GLY A 315 21.41 -32.64 -8.51
CA GLY A 315 22.83 -32.66 -8.12
C GLY A 315 23.78 -32.14 -9.20
N VAL A 316 23.32 -31.28 -10.10
CA VAL A 316 24.17 -30.72 -11.17
C VAL A 316 25.22 -29.73 -10.63
N SER A 317 26.29 -29.54 -11.40
CA SER A 317 27.35 -28.58 -11.05
C SER A 317 26.86 -27.12 -11.10
N ALA A 318 27.57 -26.21 -10.42
CA ALA A 318 27.27 -24.78 -10.47
C ALA A 318 27.34 -24.21 -11.91
N THR A 319 28.24 -24.75 -12.74
CA THR A 319 28.37 -24.38 -14.15
C THR A 319 27.14 -24.78 -14.95
N GLU A 320 26.64 -26.01 -14.77
CA GLU A 320 25.40 -26.48 -15.40
C GLU A 320 24.20 -25.65 -14.94
N LEU A 321 24.12 -25.33 -13.64
CA LEU A 321 23.04 -24.48 -13.10
C LEU A 321 23.04 -23.08 -13.74
N LYS A 322 24.22 -22.48 -13.92
CA LYS A 322 24.38 -21.18 -14.58
C LYS A 322 23.98 -21.25 -16.06
N ALA A 323 24.32 -22.33 -16.77
CA ALA A 323 23.92 -22.55 -18.16
C ALA A 323 22.40 -22.78 -18.31
N ALA A 324 21.75 -23.36 -17.29
CA ALA A 324 20.30 -23.57 -17.24
C ALA A 324 19.51 -22.31 -16.85
N ALA A 325 20.18 -21.20 -16.51
CA ALA A 325 19.50 -19.96 -16.10
C ALA A 325 18.53 -19.45 -17.17
N HIS A 326 18.86 -19.65 -18.45
CA HIS A 326 18.00 -19.35 -19.58
C HIS A 326 17.26 -20.61 -20.06
N GLY A 327 15.96 -20.48 -20.26
CA GLY A 327 15.15 -21.49 -20.93
C GLY A 327 14.88 -21.14 -22.39
N THR A 328 13.78 -21.65 -22.90
CA THR A 328 13.30 -21.45 -24.28
C THR A 328 12.54 -20.13 -24.46
N VAL A 329 12.39 -19.32 -23.40
CA VAL A 329 11.78 -18.00 -23.48
C VAL A 329 12.74 -16.94 -22.97
N VAL A 330 13.13 -16.03 -23.86
CA VAL A 330 14.08 -14.95 -23.56
C VAL A 330 13.56 -13.64 -24.17
N ARG A 331 13.36 -12.61 -23.33
CA ARG A 331 12.86 -11.28 -23.75
C ARG A 331 11.62 -11.37 -24.66
N ASP A 332 10.56 -12.03 -24.16
CA ASP A 332 9.27 -12.22 -24.83
C ASP A 332 9.30 -12.94 -26.20
N ALA A 333 10.35 -13.71 -26.45
CA ALA A 333 10.46 -14.57 -27.62
C ALA A 333 10.69 -16.03 -27.24
N LEU A 334 10.01 -16.93 -27.94
CA LEU A 334 10.32 -18.35 -27.98
C LEU A 334 11.61 -18.56 -28.79
N ILE A 335 12.58 -19.26 -28.21
CA ILE A 335 13.86 -19.60 -28.80
C ILE A 335 14.09 -21.10 -28.66
N HIS A 336 14.43 -21.76 -29.76
CA HIS A 336 14.85 -23.16 -29.74
C HIS A 336 15.78 -23.48 -30.91
N VAL A 337 16.56 -24.54 -30.77
CA VAL A 337 17.53 -24.98 -31.78
C VAL A 337 17.10 -26.33 -32.34
N VAL A 338 17.02 -26.43 -33.66
CA VAL A 338 16.75 -27.67 -34.41
C VAL A 338 17.81 -27.80 -35.49
N ASN A 339 18.49 -28.94 -35.57
CA ASN A 339 19.56 -29.21 -36.55
C ASN A 339 20.67 -28.14 -36.56
N GLY A 340 21.01 -27.59 -35.39
CA GLY A 340 22.05 -26.55 -35.24
C GLY A 340 21.60 -25.14 -35.64
N ILE A 341 20.35 -24.94 -36.07
CA ILE A 341 19.79 -23.63 -36.43
C ILE A 341 18.92 -23.14 -35.28
N GLU A 342 19.19 -21.93 -34.80
CA GLU A 342 18.34 -21.25 -33.81
C GLU A 342 17.16 -20.56 -34.48
N TYR A 343 15.96 -20.83 -33.99
CA TYR A 343 14.72 -20.19 -34.42
C TYR A 343 14.18 -19.31 -33.31
N ARG A 344 13.75 -18.10 -33.68
CA ARG A 344 13.18 -17.12 -32.76
C ARG A 344 11.82 -16.65 -33.24
N THR A 345 10.80 -16.81 -32.39
CA THR A 345 9.44 -16.34 -32.65
C THR A 345 8.94 -15.50 -31.49
N GLN A 346 8.42 -14.30 -31.76
CA GLN A 346 7.88 -13.42 -30.72
C GLN A 346 6.57 -14.00 -30.16
N ILE A 347 6.34 -13.91 -28.84
CA ILE A 347 5.11 -14.46 -28.23
C ILE A 347 3.86 -13.77 -28.80
N LYS A 348 3.92 -12.45 -29.05
CA LYS A 348 2.83 -11.72 -29.71
C LYS A 348 2.49 -12.27 -31.10
N THR A 349 3.48 -12.83 -31.82
CA THR A 349 3.28 -13.47 -33.12
C THR A 349 2.61 -14.83 -32.95
N LEU A 350 3.02 -15.62 -31.94
CA LEU A 350 2.37 -16.89 -31.62
C LEU A 350 0.88 -16.69 -31.31
N ARG A 351 0.55 -15.64 -30.55
CA ARG A 351 -0.83 -15.29 -30.20
C ARG A 351 -1.64 -14.67 -31.35
N GLY A 352 -0.96 -14.22 -32.41
CA GLY A 352 -1.57 -13.38 -33.44
C GLY A 352 -2.14 -12.08 -32.87
N ASP A 353 -1.38 -11.39 -32.01
CA ASP A 353 -1.80 -10.12 -31.43
C ASP A 353 -2.08 -9.09 -32.54
N PHE A 354 -3.19 -8.39 -32.42
CA PHE A 354 -3.59 -7.34 -33.36
C PHE A 354 -4.09 -6.09 -32.61
N ARG A 355 -4.16 -4.98 -33.33
CA ARG A 355 -4.79 -3.75 -32.85
C ARG A 355 -5.97 -3.43 -33.75
N SER A 356 -7.15 -3.27 -33.16
CA SER A 356 -8.36 -2.90 -33.88
C SER A 356 -8.31 -1.45 -34.36
N ASP A 357 -9.20 -1.10 -35.30
CA ASP A 357 -9.36 0.26 -35.81
C ASP A 357 -9.79 1.25 -34.71
N GLU A 358 -10.47 0.76 -33.67
CA GLU A 358 -10.85 1.50 -32.46
C GLU A 358 -9.69 1.64 -31.45
N GLY A 359 -8.52 1.07 -31.75
CA GLY A 359 -7.31 1.18 -30.94
C GLY A 359 -7.16 0.13 -29.84
N SER A 360 -8.14 -0.78 -29.67
CA SER A 360 -8.10 -1.87 -28.69
C SER A 360 -7.14 -3.00 -29.13
N SER A 361 -6.40 -3.58 -28.19
CA SER A 361 -5.47 -4.68 -28.46
C SER A 361 -6.13 -6.03 -28.19
N GLY A 362 -6.08 -6.94 -29.17
CA GLY A 362 -6.62 -8.30 -29.07
C GLY A 362 -5.61 -9.36 -29.50
N SER A 363 -6.02 -10.62 -29.49
CA SER A 363 -5.23 -11.74 -30.02
C SER A 363 -6.11 -12.70 -30.82
N GLN A 364 -5.50 -13.48 -31.71
CA GLN A 364 -6.18 -14.50 -32.52
C GLN A 364 -6.33 -15.84 -31.77
N LEU A 365 -6.09 -15.86 -30.46
CA LEU A 365 -6.30 -17.04 -29.63
C LEU A 365 -7.80 -17.39 -29.59
N ARG A 366 -8.10 -18.69 -29.64
CA ARG A 366 -9.46 -19.19 -29.40
C ARG A 366 -9.92 -18.76 -28.02
N GLN A 367 -11.10 -18.14 -27.97
CA GLN A 367 -11.76 -17.85 -26.70
C GLN A 367 -12.34 -19.14 -26.15
N TRP A 368 -11.93 -19.52 -24.94
CA TRP A 368 -12.42 -20.72 -24.28
C TRP A 368 -13.93 -20.59 -24.00
N GLU A 369 -14.63 -21.70 -24.10
CA GLU A 369 -16.04 -21.82 -23.74
C GLU A 369 -16.17 -22.25 -22.28
N ASN A 370 -17.33 -22.04 -21.64
CA ASN A 370 -17.53 -22.39 -20.23
C ASN A 370 -17.20 -23.87 -19.89
N ARG A 371 -17.36 -24.78 -20.85
CA ARG A 371 -17.11 -26.22 -20.66
C ARG A 371 -15.62 -26.58 -20.75
N ASP A 372 -14.78 -25.66 -21.22
CA ASP A 372 -13.34 -25.90 -21.30
C ASP A 372 -12.72 -25.75 -19.90
N PHE A 373 -11.93 -26.72 -19.48
CA PHE A 373 -11.09 -26.64 -18.27
C PHE A 373 -9.61 -26.97 -18.56
N LYS A 374 -9.32 -27.32 -19.81
CA LYS A 374 -8.00 -27.58 -20.39
C LYS A 374 -7.99 -27.17 -21.86
N PRO A 375 -6.82 -26.88 -22.46
CA PRO A 375 -6.73 -26.54 -23.88
C PRO A 375 -7.23 -27.68 -24.77
N ARG A 376 -7.80 -27.32 -25.93
CA ARG A 376 -8.15 -28.27 -26.99
C ARG A 376 -6.90 -28.56 -27.83
N PRO A 377 -6.79 -29.73 -28.50
CA PRO A 377 -5.61 -30.10 -29.27
C PRO A 377 -5.17 -29.07 -30.34
N GLU A 378 -6.13 -28.31 -30.88
CA GLU A 378 -5.93 -27.26 -31.88
C GLU A 378 -5.51 -25.90 -31.29
N ASP A 379 -5.57 -25.72 -29.96
CA ASP A 379 -5.19 -24.46 -29.33
C ASP A 379 -3.68 -24.20 -29.48
N VAL A 380 -3.34 -22.93 -29.73
CA VAL A 380 -1.94 -22.46 -29.87
C VAL A 380 -1.10 -22.84 -28.64
N PHE A 381 -1.69 -22.67 -27.45
CA PHE A 381 -1.06 -22.98 -26.18
C PHE A 381 -1.64 -24.26 -25.59
N GLN A 382 -0.77 -25.25 -25.45
CA GLN A 382 -1.01 -26.49 -24.70
C GLN A 382 -0.40 -26.39 -23.29
N GLU A 383 -0.75 -27.31 -22.41
CA GLU A 383 -0.19 -27.40 -21.05
C GLU A 383 0.44 -28.77 -20.82
N ARG A 384 1.63 -28.81 -20.22
CA ARG A 384 2.38 -30.03 -19.93
C ARG A 384 2.87 -30.05 -18.49
N LEU A 385 2.53 -31.11 -17.76
CA LEU A 385 3.24 -31.47 -16.53
C LEU A 385 4.67 -31.91 -16.93
N TYR A 386 5.70 -31.27 -16.36
CA TYR A 386 7.09 -31.55 -16.73
C TYR A 386 7.98 -31.99 -15.57
N ALA A 387 7.58 -31.72 -14.32
CA ALA A 387 8.30 -32.18 -13.14
C ALA A 387 7.36 -32.33 -11.94
N ILE A 388 7.69 -33.26 -11.04
CA ILE A 388 6.99 -33.45 -9.78
C ILE A 388 8.01 -33.42 -8.64
N GLN A 389 7.76 -32.58 -7.64
CA GLN A 389 8.43 -32.65 -6.35
C GLN A 389 7.66 -33.64 -5.48
N TRP A 390 8.27 -34.80 -5.24
CA TRP A 390 7.76 -35.85 -4.37
C TRP A 390 8.25 -35.65 -2.94
N GLN A 391 7.43 -36.05 -1.97
CA GLN A 391 7.81 -36.15 -0.56
C GLN A 391 7.59 -37.57 -0.07
N GLU A 392 8.61 -38.18 0.56
CA GLU A 392 8.52 -39.52 1.15
C GLU A 392 7.46 -39.52 2.27
N GLU A 393 6.59 -40.53 2.28
CA GLU A 393 5.61 -40.73 3.35
C GLU A 393 6.29 -41.33 4.59
N GLY A 394 5.99 -40.79 5.78
CA GLY A 394 6.55 -41.25 7.04
C GLY A 394 6.23 -40.33 8.21
N PRO A 395 6.57 -40.73 9.45
CA PRO A 395 6.27 -39.97 10.67
C PRO A 395 7.12 -38.69 10.81
N ASN A 396 8.27 -38.64 10.15
CA ASN A 396 9.16 -37.48 10.14
C ASN A 396 8.96 -36.67 8.86
N ARG A 397 9.58 -35.48 8.78
CA ARG A 397 9.61 -34.70 7.54
C ARG A 397 10.37 -35.49 6.47
N GLY A 398 9.64 -36.22 5.64
CA GLY A 398 10.19 -37.09 4.60
C GLY A 398 11.09 -36.36 3.60
N GLU A 399 11.99 -37.12 2.98
CA GLU A 399 12.91 -36.65 1.95
C GLU A 399 12.15 -36.02 0.78
N LEU A 400 12.75 -35.02 0.12
CA LEU A 400 12.22 -34.41 -1.08
C LEU A 400 12.99 -34.92 -2.30
N ALA A 401 12.27 -35.38 -3.32
CA ALA A 401 12.86 -35.81 -4.59
C ALA A 401 12.23 -35.05 -5.75
N TYR A 402 13.05 -34.56 -6.68
CA TYR A 402 12.59 -33.95 -7.92
C TYR A 402 12.68 -34.97 -9.05
N ARG A 403 11.54 -35.32 -9.64
CA ARG A 403 11.48 -36.35 -10.68
C ARG A 403 10.84 -35.84 -11.96
N GLY A 404 11.28 -36.38 -13.09
CA GLY A 404 10.59 -36.23 -14.37
C GLY A 404 9.27 -37.00 -14.38
N VAL A 405 8.44 -36.72 -15.37
CA VAL A 405 7.09 -37.29 -15.50
C VAL A 405 7.16 -38.65 -16.19
N THR A 406 6.57 -39.66 -15.56
CA THR A 406 6.48 -41.04 -16.06
C THR A 406 5.11 -41.31 -16.70
N ALA A 407 4.97 -42.44 -17.39
CA ALA A 407 3.67 -42.87 -17.94
C ALA A 407 2.60 -43.02 -16.84
N ALA A 408 2.98 -43.57 -15.68
CA ALA A 408 2.08 -43.69 -14.52
C ALA A 408 1.63 -42.32 -13.99
N ASP A 409 2.47 -41.29 -14.07
CA ASP A 409 2.07 -39.93 -13.69
C ASP A 409 1.04 -39.35 -14.68
N LEU A 410 1.19 -39.62 -15.98
CA LEU A 410 0.22 -39.22 -16.99
C LEU A 410 -1.12 -39.95 -16.83
N GLU A 411 -1.10 -41.23 -16.46
CA GLU A 411 -2.32 -41.98 -16.13
C GLU A 411 -3.06 -41.37 -14.93
N ARG A 412 -2.33 -40.87 -13.91
CA ARG A 412 -2.93 -40.13 -12.79
C ARG A 412 -3.54 -38.80 -13.23
N GLU A 413 -2.89 -38.05 -14.12
CA GLU A 413 -3.47 -36.83 -14.69
C GLU A 413 -4.72 -37.14 -15.54
N GLU A 414 -4.73 -38.24 -16.28
CA GLU A 414 -5.92 -38.68 -17.02
C GLU A 414 -7.07 -39.08 -16.08
N ALA A 415 -6.76 -39.70 -14.94
CA ALA A 415 -7.76 -40.00 -13.91
C ALA A 415 -8.37 -38.73 -13.30
N VAL A 416 -7.57 -37.68 -13.08
CA VAL A 416 -8.05 -36.35 -12.67
C VAL A 416 -8.99 -35.78 -13.73
N ASP A 417 -8.58 -35.80 -15.00
CA ASP A 417 -9.37 -35.28 -16.12
C ASP A 417 -10.71 -36.02 -16.25
N ARG A 418 -10.71 -37.35 -16.13
CA ARG A 418 -11.90 -38.19 -16.22
C ARG A 418 -12.88 -37.86 -15.09
N TYR A 419 -12.38 -37.84 -13.86
CA TYR A 419 -13.19 -37.51 -12.69
C TYR A 419 -13.79 -36.11 -12.81
N LEU A 420 -12.98 -35.12 -13.18
CA LEU A 420 -13.46 -33.75 -13.36
C LEU A 420 -14.51 -33.69 -14.48
N SER A 421 -14.28 -34.33 -15.63
CA SER A 421 -15.23 -34.34 -16.76
C SER A 421 -16.61 -34.87 -16.37
N GLU A 422 -16.66 -35.93 -15.57
CA GLU A 422 -17.91 -36.54 -15.08
C GLU A 422 -18.68 -35.61 -14.13
N HIS A 423 -17.96 -34.80 -13.35
CA HIS A 423 -18.53 -33.99 -12.27
C HIS A 423 -18.68 -32.50 -12.63
N PHE A 424 -17.99 -32.00 -13.65
CA PHE A 424 -17.76 -30.57 -13.91
C PHE A 424 -19.06 -29.77 -13.98
N MET A 425 -20.02 -30.23 -14.82
CA MET A 425 -21.29 -29.53 -15.01
C MET A 425 -22.12 -29.49 -13.73
N ASN A 426 -22.14 -30.60 -12.98
CA ASN A 426 -22.85 -30.66 -11.70
C ASN A 426 -22.17 -29.75 -10.66
N TRP A 427 -20.84 -29.77 -10.59
CA TRP A 427 -20.07 -28.93 -9.67
C TRP A 427 -20.25 -27.44 -9.97
N GLN A 428 -20.32 -27.03 -11.24
CA GLN A 428 -20.69 -25.66 -11.60
C GLN A 428 -22.14 -25.31 -11.19
N ALA A 429 -23.09 -26.22 -11.43
CA ALA A 429 -24.50 -26.00 -11.10
C ALA A 429 -24.71 -25.78 -9.59
N VAL A 430 -24.10 -26.62 -8.75
CA VAL A 430 -24.19 -26.51 -7.28
C VAL A 430 -23.22 -25.47 -6.67
N GLY A 431 -22.33 -24.88 -7.49
CA GLY A 431 -21.41 -23.83 -7.07
C GLY A 431 -20.16 -24.29 -6.35
N TRP A 432 -19.71 -25.52 -6.62
CA TRP A 432 -18.41 -26.02 -6.18
C TRP A 432 -17.27 -25.64 -7.12
N ILE A 433 -17.57 -25.30 -8.37
CA ILE A 433 -16.64 -24.72 -9.34
C ILE A 433 -17.27 -23.45 -9.92
N PRO A 434 -16.49 -22.40 -10.22
CA PRO A 434 -17.02 -21.19 -10.83
C PRO A 434 -17.61 -21.41 -12.21
N ASP A 435 -18.71 -20.71 -12.49
CA ASP A 435 -19.31 -20.52 -13.82
C ASP A 435 -19.35 -19.03 -14.21
N MET A 436 -18.68 -18.17 -13.43
CA MET A 436 -18.66 -16.73 -13.63
C MET A 436 -17.76 -16.37 -14.81
N LYS A 437 -18.31 -15.63 -15.77
CA LYS A 437 -17.56 -15.04 -16.89
C LYS A 437 -16.63 -13.94 -16.36
N ILE A 438 -15.45 -13.81 -16.96
CA ILE A 438 -14.54 -12.70 -16.72
C ILE A 438 -15.07 -11.49 -17.51
N GLU A 439 -15.41 -10.43 -16.80
CA GLU A 439 -15.75 -9.15 -17.41
C GLU A 439 -14.47 -8.37 -17.73
N ALA A 440 -14.40 -7.83 -18.95
CA ALA A 440 -13.25 -7.08 -19.45
C ALA A 440 -12.99 -5.81 -18.61
N GLY A 441 -11.72 -5.49 -18.40
CA GLY A 441 -11.27 -4.41 -17.53
C GLY A 441 -9.75 -4.26 -17.58
N TYR A 442 -9.20 -3.38 -16.74
CA TYR A 442 -7.76 -3.08 -16.74
C TYR A 442 -6.89 -4.31 -16.48
N ASN A 443 -7.13 -5.04 -15.39
CA ASN A 443 -6.39 -6.26 -15.03
C ASN A 443 -6.96 -7.51 -15.70
N THR A 444 -8.27 -7.53 -15.90
CA THR A 444 -9.02 -8.70 -16.40
C THR A 444 -8.93 -8.91 -17.92
N ASN A 445 -8.54 -7.89 -18.70
CA ASN A 445 -8.23 -8.04 -20.13
C ASN A 445 -7.00 -8.90 -20.40
N GLN A 446 -6.04 -8.92 -19.48
CA GLN A 446 -4.78 -9.64 -19.67
C GLN A 446 -5.00 -11.16 -19.83
N PRO A 447 -5.71 -11.87 -18.93
CA PRO A 447 -6.08 -13.28 -19.12
C PRO A 447 -6.82 -13.58 -20.43
N ILE A 448 -7.75 -12.72 -20.83
CA ILE A 448 -8.52 -12.88 -22.08
C ILE A 448 -7.59 -12.80 -23.29
N ARG A 449 -6.77 -11.74 -23.37
CA ARG A 449 -5.86 -11.50 -24.49
C ARG A 449 -4.73 -12.54 -24.57
N GLU A 450 -4.13 -12.89 -23.43
CA GLU A 450 -2.91 -13.69 -23.41
C GLU A 450 -3.16 -15.20 -23.39
N ARG A 451 -4.37 -15.63 -23.01
CA ARG A 451 -4.73 -17.04 -22.87
C ARG A 451 -6.05 -17.45 -23.51
N GLY A 452 -6.91 -16.51 -23.92
CA GLY A 452 -8.27 -16.81 -24.36
C GLY A 452 -9.20 -17.20 -23.21
N TRP A 453 -8.82 -16.94 -21.96
CA TRP A 453 -9.62 -17.32 -20.79
C TRP A 453 -10.81 -16.39 -20.61
N THR A 454 -12.02 -16.92 -20.76
CA THR A 454 -13.28 -16.16 -20.64
C THR A 454 -14.04 -16.36 -19.32
N HIS A 455 -13.67 -17.34 -18.49
CA HIS A 455 -14.33 -17.68 -17.23
C HIS A 455 -13.30 -17.86 -16.11
N TRP A 456 -13.70 -17.56 -14.87
CA TRP A 456 -12.79 -17.57 -13.71
C TRP A 456 -12.22 -18.95 -13.38
N HIS A 457 -12.93 -20.05 -13.70
CA HIS A 457 -12.39 -21.41 -13.52
C HIS A 457 -11.23 -21.72 -14.48
N HIS A 458 -11.10 -21.00 -15.60
CA HIS A 458 -9.96 -21.17 -16.53
C HIS A 458 -8.62 -20.75 -15.91
N MET A 459 -8.62 -20.05 -14.78
CA MET A 459 -7.37 -19.76 -14.04
C MET A 459 -6.83 -20.98 -13.28
N PHE A 460 -7.51 -22.13 -13.31
CA PHE A 460 -7.17 -23.32 -12.53
C PHE A 460 -7.09 -24.55 -13.42
N ASN A 461 -5.98 -25.29 -13.33
CA ASN A 461 -5.81 -26.54 -14.07
C ASN A 461 -6.74 -27.65 -13.54
N PRO A 462 -6.88 -28.79 -14.25
CA PRO A 462 -7.80 -29.85 -13.85
C PRO A 462 -7.57 -30.35 -12.41
N ARG A 463 -6.31 -30.53 -12.00
CA ARG A 463 -5.93 -30.95 -10.64
C ARG A 463 -6.32 -29.90 -9.60
N GLN A 464 -6.09 -28.62 -9.88
CA GLN A 464 -6.47 -27.51 -9.02
C GLN A 464 -7.99 -27.44 -8.85
N LEU A 465 -8.75 -27.56 -9.94
CA LEU A 465 -10.22 -27.58 -9.91
C LEU A 465 -10.76 -28.76 -9.11
N LEU A 466 -10.19 -29.96 -9.28
CA LEU A 466 -10.56 -31.14 -8.51
C LEU A 466 -10.34 -30.89 -7.01
N LEU A 467 -9.12 -30.50 -6.62
CA LEU A 467 -8.79 -30.30 -5.20
C LEU A 467 -9.63 -29.18 -4.56
N LEU A 468 -9.78 -28.04 -5.24
CA LEU A 468 -10.56 -26.91 -4.73
C LEU A 468 -12.06 -27.22 -4.68
N GLY A 469 -12.59 -27.97 -5.65
CA GLY A 469 -13.98 -28.44 -5.63
C GLY A 469 -14.26 -29.42 -4.49
N LEU A 470 -13.34 -30.35 -4.20
CA LEU A 470 -13.42 -31.25 -3.03
C LEU A 470 -13.37 -30.48 -1.71
N ILE A 471 -12.53 -29.44 -1.61
CA ILE A 471 -12.50 -28.57 -0.44
C ILE A 471 -13.82 -27.81 -0.31
N ARG A 472 -14.35 -27.24 -1.42
CA ARG A 472 -15.57 -26.44 -1.45
C ARG A 472 -16.81 -27.20 -0.96
N GLN A 473 -16.86 -28.52 -1.18
CA GLN A 473 -17.88 -29.44 -0.68
C GLN A 473 -17.92 -29.58 0.85
N CYS A 474 -16.80 -29.29 1.52
CA CYS A 474 -16.64 -29.50 2.95
C CYS A 474 -16.68 -28.20 3.75
N LEU A 475 -16.90 -27.05 3.10
CA LEU A 475 -16.80 -25.75 3.77
C LEU A 475 -17.99 -25.45 4.71
N SER A 476 -17.68 -24.61 5.68
CA SER A 476 -18.50 -23.99 6.70
C SER A 476 -18.16 -22.50 6.78
N ALA A 477 -18.93 -21.71 7.53
CA ALA A 477 -18.66 -20.27 7.69
C ALA A 477 -17.23 -19.94 8.13
N VAL A 478 -16.70 -20.63 9.13
CA VAL A 478 -15.35 -20.37 9.65
C VAL A 478 -14.25 -20.85 8.69
N THR A 479 -14.51 -21.85 7.86
CA THR A 479 -13.53 -22.38 6.89
C THR A 479 -13.56 -21.66 5.53
N PHE A 480 -14.55 -20.79 5.27
CA PHE A 480 -14.60 -19.93 4.07
C PHE A 480 -13.38 -19.01 3.95
N LEU A 481 -12.91 -18.43 5.06
CA LEU A 481 -11.75 -17.54 5.07
C LEU A 481 -10.45 -18.27 4.65
N PRO A 482 -10.07 -19.40 5.30
CA PRO A 482 -8.95 -20.22 4.83
C PRO A 482 -9.08 -20.70 3.38
N PHE A 483 -10.29 -20.93 2.89
CA PHE A 483 -10.49 -21.35 1.50
C PHE A 483 -10.03 -20.28 0.49
N ALA A 484 -10.28 -19.00 0.76
CA ALA A 484 -9.73 -17.91 -0.07
C ALA A 484 -8.19 -17.96 -0.12
N GLN A 485 -7.53 -18.32 0.98
CA GLN A 485 -6.08 -18.52 1.00
C GLN A 485 -5.65 -19.71 0.11
N ALA A 486 -6.45 -20.79 0.04
CA ALA A 486 -6.21 -21.91 -0.87
C ALA A 486 -6.32 -21.48 -2.35
N LEU A 487 -7.37 -20.73 -2.71
CA LEU A 487 -7.59 -20.20 -4.06
C LEU A 487 -6.41 -19.38 -4.55
N GLN A 488 -5.97 -18.41 -3.75
CA GLN A 488 -4.85 -17.52 -4.05
C GLN A 488 -3.53 -18.26 -4.27
N CYS A 489 -3.34 -19.44 -3.67
CA CYS A 489 -2.08 -20.16 -3.68
C CYS A 489 -2.12 -21.43 -4.56
N ASN A 490 -3.20 -21.68 -5.29
CA ASN A 490 -3.29 -22.88 -6.12
C ASN A 490 -4.03 -22.63 -7.44
N ALA A 491 -3.51 -21.70 -8.23
CA ALA A 491 -4.00 -21.36 -9.57
C ALA A 491 -2.87 -21.51 -10.62
N ARG A 492 -3.21 -21.47 -11.92
CA ARG A 492 -2.25 -21.36 -13.02
C ARG A 492 -1.37 -20.11 -12.91
N LEU A 493 -1.82 -19.12 -12.14
CA LEU A 493 -1.10 -17.89 -11.86
C LEU A 493 -0.20 -17.98 -10.60
N SER A 494 -0.09 -19.16 -9.98
CA SER A 494 0.76 -19.37 -8.81
C SER A 494 2.20 -19.72 -9.23
N ARG A 495 3.11 -18.74 -9.13
CA ARG A 495 4.51 -18.87 -9.56
C ARG A 495 5.28 -19.88 -8.69
N TRP A 496 6.10 -20.71 -9.33
CA TRP A 496 7.12 -21.50 -8.62
C TRP A 496 8.35 -20.62 -8.31
N ASP A 497 8.69 -20.50 -7.03
CA ASP A 497 9.89 -19.80 -6.58
C ASP A 497 11.04 -20.78 -6.35
N ASN A 498 12.03 -20.73 -7.24
CA ASN A 498 13.21 -21.59 -7.27
C ASN A 498 14.47 -20.93 -6.66
N SER A 499 14.32 -19.84 -5.90
CA SER A 499 15.44 -19.05 -5.34
C SER A 499 16.28 -19.81 -4.31
N ALA A 500 17.57 -19.45 -4.21
CA ALA A 500 18.52 -20.04 -3.26
C ALA A 500 18.35 -19.39 -1.86
N GLY A 501 18.39 -20.19 -0.79
CA GLY A 501 18.37 -19.69 0.59
C GLY A 501 16.98 -19.37 1.17
N GLY A 502 15.93 -19.43 0.36
CA GLY A 502 14.53 -19.43 0.80
C GLY A 502 13.92 -20.84 0.79
N ARG A 503 12.78 -21.05 1.47
CA ARG A 503 11.99 -22.27 1.25
C ARG A 503 11.37 -22.17 -0.14
N GLU A 504 11.86 -22.99 -1.07
CA GLU A 504 11.24 -23.20 -2.40
C GLU A 504 9.74 -23.46 -2.21
N ALA A 505 8.92 -22.68 -2.90
CA ALA A 505 7.49 -22.63 -2.64
C ALA A 505 6.70 -22.15 -3.86
N VAL A 506 5.46 -22.62 -3.93
CA VAL A 506 4.46 -22.06 -4.85
C VAL A 506 3.95 -20.76 -4.24
N LYS A 507 4.02 -19.66 -4.97
CA LYS A 507 3.63 -18.31 -4.53
C LYS A 507 2.17 -17.99 -4.82
N GLY A 508 1.65 -16.90 -4.25
CA GLY A 508 0.28 -16.47 -4.47
C GLY A 508 0.09 -15.77 -5.82
N VAL A 509 -1.15 -15.73 -6.33
CA VAL A 509 -1.51 -14.97 -7.54
C VAL A 509 -1.23 -13.47 -7.34
N PHE A 510 -1.80 -12.89 -6.29
CA PHE A 510 -1.65 -11.46 -5.93
C PHE A 510 -0.38 -11.06 -5.17
N ASP A 511 0.77 -11.68 -5.43
CA ASP A 511 2.05 -11.25 -4.82
C ASP A 511 2.45 -9.82 -5.26
N ASN A 512 2.11 -9.42 -6.50
CA ASN A 512 2.26 -8.08 -7.05
C ASN A 512 0.92 -7.41 -7.42
N GLN A 513 -0.20 -7.92 -6.89
CA GLN A 513 -1.56 -7.38 -7.09
C GLN A 513 -2.04 -7.36 -8.57
N ALA A 514 -1.57 -8.30 -9.39
CA ALA A 514 -1.95 -8.43 -10.80
C ALA A 514 -2.29 -9.88 -11.19
N LEU A 515 -3.03 -10.04 -12.30
CA LEU A 515 -3.42 -11.34 -12.87
C LEU A 515 -2.41 -11.81 -13.94
N ASN A 516 -1.13 -11.91 -13.56
CA ASN A 516 -0.04 -12.19 -14.49
C ASN A 516 -0.19 -13.58 -15.13
N THR A 517 -0.31 -13.67 -16.46
CA THR A 517 -0.40 -14.98 -17.13
C THR A 517 0.98 -15.65 -17.21
N LEU A 518 1.19 -16.70 -16.42
CA LEU A 518 2.48 -17.36 -16.29
C LEU A 518 2.71 -18.42 -17.38
N LEU A 519 3.92 -18.51 -17.92
CA LEU A 519 4.31 -19.56 -18.89
C LEU A 519 4.64 -20.90 -18.21
N ASN A 520 4.98 -20.86 -16.92
CA ASN A 520 5.14 -22.03 -16.07
C ASN A 520 4.68 -21.70 -14.65
N TYR A 521 4.09 -22.69 -13.97
CA TYR A 521 3.47 -22.49 -12.67
C TYR A 521 3.56 -23.75 -11.82
N GLY A 522 3.35 -23.58 -10.52
CA GLY A 522 3.30 -24.67 -9.56
C GLY A 522 1.88 -24.96 -9.12
N CYS A 523 1.51 -26.23 -9.06
CA CYS A 523 0.30 -26.73 -8.44
C CYS A 523 0.67 -27.45 -7.14
N ARG A 524 0.07 -27.04 -6.02
CA ARG A 524 0.26 -27.71 -4.73
C ARG A 524 -0.49 -29.04 -4.73
N GLY A 525 0.13 -30.09 -4.21
CA GLY A 525 -0.58 -31.32 -3.85
C GLY A 525 -1.46 -31.11 -2.63
N SER A 526 -2.41 -32.03 -2.40
CA SER A 526 -3.48 -31.92 -1.38
C SER A 526 -2.95 -31.58 0.02
N ARG A 527 -1.97 -32.33 0.53
CA ARG A 527 -1.40 -32.12 1.87
C ARG A 527 -0.69 -30.76 2.01
N TYR A 528 -0.01 -30.30 0.96
CA TYR A 528 0.64 -28.99 0.99
C TYR A 528 -0.40 -27.86 0.91
N LEU A 529 -1.44 -28.01 0.09
CA LEU A 529 -2.53 -27.04 -0.02
C LEU A 529 -3.32 -26.89 1.28
N LEU A 530 -3.75 -28.01 1.88
CA LEU A 530 -4.52 -28.02 3.13
C LEU A 530 -3.74 -27.39 4.28
N LYS A 531 -2.41 -27.56 4.30
CA LYS A 531 -1.54 -26.90 5.27
C LYS A 531 -1.51 -25.37 5.12
N GLU A 532 -1.73 -24.83 3.93
CA GLU A 532 -1.82 -23.37 3.74
C GLU A 532 -3.15 -22.79 4.25
N MET A 533 -4.19 -23.62 4.38
CA MET A 533 -5.46 -23.25 5.02
C MET A 533 -5.33 -23.25 6.55
N ASP A 534 -4.57 -24.20 7.10
CA ASP A 534 -4.34 -24.35 8.54
C ASP A 534 -3.21 -23.44 9.07
N LYS A 535 -3.30 -22.14 8.79
CA LYS A 535 -2.37 -21.14 9.31
C LYS A 535 -2.76 -20.74 10.73
N THR A 536 -1.77 -20.66 11.61
CA THR A 536 -1.97 -20.15 12.96
C THR A 536 -2.38 -18.69 12.92
N LEU A 537 -3.59 -18.41 13.41
CA LEU A 537 -4.11 -17.06 13.59
C LEU A 537 -3.67 -16.49 14.94
N LYS A 538 -3.50 -15.17 14.99
CA LYS A 538 -3.21 -14.47 16.25
C LYS A 538 -4.47 -14.39 17.10
N GLU A 539 -4.28 -14.18 18.40
CA GLU A 539 -5.33 -13.97 19.38
C GLU A 539 -5.22 -12.53 19.89
N SER A 540 -6.32 -11.81 19.87
CA SER A 540 -6.41 -10.45 20.40
C SER A 540 -7.88 -10.11 20.63
N SER A 541 -8.35 -10.26 21.87
CA SER A 541 -9.75 -10.05 22.25
C SER A 541 -10.26 -8.66 21.86
N ILE A 542 -11.53 -8.60 21.45
CA ILE A 542 -12.28 -7.35 21.33
C ILE A 542 -13.27 -7.21 22.48
N HIS A 543 -13.67 -5.97 22.81
CA HIS A 543 -14.54 -5.67 23.95
C HIS A 543 -15.83 -4.96 23.55
N GLY A 544 -15.86 -4.32 22.38
CA GLY A 544 -17.07 -3.73 21.80
C GLY A 544 -17.89 -4.71 20.97
N SER A 545 -19.12 -4.32 20.64
CA SER A 545 -19.94 -5.02 19.65
C SER A 545 -19.53 -4.63 18.23
N ALA A 546 -19.70 -5.54 17.26
CA ALA A 546 -19.39 -5.27 15.87
C ALA A 546 -20.54 -5.74 14.96
N ARG A 547 -21.03 -4.83 14.12
CA ARG A 547 -21.98 -5.12 13.04
C ARG A 547 -21.29 -4.93 11.70
N ILE A 548 -21.40 -5.92 10.83
CA ILE A 548 -20.76 -5.92 9.51
C ILE A 548 -21.82 -6.00 8.43
N ALA A 549 -21.81 -5.06 7.49
CA ALA A 549 -22.75 -5.02 6.38
C ALA A 549 -22.02 -4.99 5.03
N CYS A 550 -22.61 -5.60 4.00
CA CYS A 550 -22.10 -5.54 2.63
C CYS A 550 -22.97 -4.61 1.79
N GLY A 551 -22.47 -3.40 1.51
CA GLY A 551 -23.23 -2.35 0.84
C GLY A 551 -22.39 -1.11 0.55
N PRO A 552 -22.86 -0.24 -0.36
CA PRO A 552 -22.16 1.02 -0.67
C PRO A 552 -22.23 1.99 0.52
N ALA A 553 -21.20 2.83 0.67
CA ALA A 553 -21.09 3.79 1.76
C ALA A 553 -22.24 4.82 1.81
N GLU A 554 -22.78 5.20 0.66
CA GLU A 554 -23.94 6.09 0.53
C GLU A 554 -25.27 5.48 1.02
N ALA A 555 -25.32 4.17 1.26
CA ALA A 555 -26.49 3.47 1.81
C ALA A 555 -26.35 3.15 3.31
N HIS A 556 -25.33 3.70 3.98
CA HIS A 556 -25.21 3.61 5.44
C HIS A 556 -26.44 4.21 6.12
N GLY A 557 -26.99 3.53 7.13
CA GLY A 557 -28.27 3.92 7.74
C GLY A 557 -28.27 3.82 9.27
N HIS A 558 -27.13 4.10 9.91
CA HIS A 558 -27.00 4.02 11.37
C HIS A 558 -26.35 5.28 11.94
N ASP A 559 -26.92 5.83 13.01
CA ASP A 559 -26.32 6.98 13.67
C ASP A 559 -25.04 6.59 14.41
N CYS A 560 -23.94 7.26 14.11
CA CYS A 560 -22.61 7.00 14.65
C CYS A 560 -21.98 8.27 15.23
N ASP A 561 -21.06 8.11 16.17
CA ASP A 561 -20.39 9.25 16.80
C ASP A 561 -19.11 9.62 16.06
N LEU A 562 -18.40 8.61 15.54
CA LEU A 562 -17.11 8.77 14.88
C LEU A 562 -17.08 7.96 13.58
N TYR A 563 -16.56 8.56 12.51
CA TYR A 563 -16.22 7.83 11.28
C TYR A 563 -14.71 7.82 11.13
N VAL A 564 -14.11 6.65 10.94
CA VAL A 564 -12.68 6.52 10.62
C VAL A 564 -12.59 5.68 9.36
N THR A 565 -12.06 6.26 8.29
CA THR A 565 -12.17 5.68 6.94
C THR A 565 -10.85 5.71 6.18
N ASP A 566 -10.64 4.69 5.34
CA ASP A 566 -9.58 4.63 4.31
C ASP A 566 -10.22 4.38 2.94
N PRO A 567 -10.84 5.40 2.33
CA PRO A 567 -11.55 5.25 1.06
C PRO A 567 -10.61 4.88 -0.11
N PRO A 568 -11.16 4.35 -1.22
CA PRO A 568 -10.38 4.14 -2.43
C PRO A 568 -9.94 5.50 -3.02
N TYR A 569 -8.63 5.77 -3.04
CA TYR A 569 -8.04 6.93 -3.70
C TYR A 569 -6.92 6.48 -4.64
N GLY A 570 -7.00 6.88 -5.90
CA GLY A 570 -5.99 6.60 -6.91
C GLY A 570 -6.03 5.16 -7.42
N ASP A 571 -5.86 5.00 -8.72
CA ASP A 571 -6.02 3.76 -9.46
C ASP A 571 -4.88 2.73 -9.28
N ALA A 572 -4.15 2.77 -8.17
CA ALA A 572 -2.96 1.93 -8.00
C ALA A 572 -3.28 0.43 -7.96
N VAL A 573 -4.43 0.03 -7.40
CA VAL A 573 -4.87 -1.38 -7.31
C VAL A 573 -6.38 -1.47 -7.53
N LYS A 574 -6.79 -2.12 -8.61
CA LYS A 574 -8.20 -2.33 -8.98
C LYS A 574 -8.79 -3.53 -8.22
N TYR A 575 -9.03 -3.38 -6.92
CA TYR A 575 -9.62 -4.41 -6.05
C TYR A 575 -10.97 -4.92 -6.56
N GLU A 576 -11.78 -4.03 -7.14
CA GLU A 576 -13.06 -4.34 -7.75
C GLU A 576 -12.97 -5.36 -8.90
N GLU A 577 -11.85 -5.39 -9.63
CA GLU A 577 -11.62 -6.38 -10.68
C GLU A 577 -10.98 -7.66 -10.12
N ILE A 578 -9.93 -7.53 -9.31
CA ILE A 578 -9.13 -8.70 -8.91
C ILE A 578 -9.83 -9.58 -7.86
N LEU A 579 -10.76 -9.03 -7.07
CA LEU A 579 -11.47 -9.78 -6.04
C LEU A 579 -12.59 -10.67 -6.60
N GLU A 580 -12.99 -10.45 -7.86
CA GLU A 580 -13.88 -11.39 -8.56
C GLU A 580 -13.32 -12.79 -8.66
N PHE A 581 -11.99 -12.92 -8.65
CA PHE A 581 -11.30 -14.21 -8.52
C PHE A 581 -11.82 -15.03 -7.34
N PHE A 582 -12.11 -14.39 -6.20
CA PHE A 582 -12.66 -15.05 -5.03
C PHE A 582 -14.18 -15.15 -5.08
N ILE A 583 -14.86 -14.06 -5.48
CA ILE A 583 -16.34 -14.01 -5.58
C ILE A 583 -16.85 -15.12 -6.50
N ALA A 584 -16.16 -15.41 -7.60
CA ALA A 584 -16.50 -16.46 -8.54
C ALA A 584 -16.63 -17.85 -7.88
N TRP A 585 -15.85 -18.13 -6.83
CA TRP A 585 -15.91 -19.38 -6.06
C TRP A 585 -16.89 -19.34 -4.89
N LEU A 586 -17.14 -18.16 -4.32
CA LEU A 586 -17.88 -18.00 -3.05
C LEU A 586 -19.35 -17.60 -3.24
N ARG A 587 -19.73 -17.08 -4.42
CA ARG A 587 -21.04 -16.46 -4.65
C ARG A 587 -22.25 -17.38 -4.55
N LYS A 588 -22.08 -18.67 -4.84
CA LYS A 588 -23.17 -19.65 -4.79
C LYS A 588 -23.17 -20.34 -3.44
N ASN A 589 -24.35 -20.42 -2.81
CA ASN A 589 -24.56 -21.08 -1.52
C ASN A 589 -23.59 -20.57 -0.43
N PRO A 590 -23.60 -19.25 -0.12
CA PRO A 590 -22.87 -18.73 1.01
C PRO A 590 -23.46 -19.28 2.34
N PRO A 591 -22.65 -19.43 3.40
CA PRO A 591 -23.08 -19.78 4.74
C PRO A 591 -24.13 -18.79 5.27
N PRO A 592 -24.97 -19.19 6.24
CA PRO A 592 -26.00 -18.32 6.84
C PRO A 592 -25.47 -16.97 7.32
N GLU A 593 -24.26 -16.94 7.87
CA GLU A 593 -23.57 -15.75 8.37
C GLU A 593 -23.32 -14.69 7.28
N PHE A 594 -23.28 -15.11 6.01
CA PHE A 594 -23.04 -14.25 4.85
C PHE A 594 -24.23 -14.22 3.87
N ALA A 595 -25.39 -14.77 4.28
CA ALA A 595 -26.54 -14.96 3.40
C ALA A 595 -27.20 -13.64 2.97
N GLU A 596 -27.11 -12.61 3.82
CA GLU A 596 -27.64 -11.27 3.52
C GLU A 596 -26.70 -10.43 2.66
N TRP A 597 -25.47 -10.90 2.39
CA TRP A 597 -24.51 -10.19 1.57
C TRP A 597 -24.73 -10.48 0.09
N VAL A 598 -24.36 -9.51 -0.73
CA VAL A 598 -24.46 -9.66 -2.18
C VAL A 598 -23.09 -10.05 -2.74
N TRP A 599 -23.05 -11.26 -3.28
CA TRP A 599 -21.83 -11.89 -3.79
C TRP A 599 -21.72 -11.77 -5.31
N ASP A 600 -21.63 -10.54 -5.82
CA ASP A 600 -21.33 -10.26 -7.21
C ASP A 600 -20.22 -9.21 -7.32
N SER A 601 -19.87 -8.84 -8.56
CA SER A 601 -18.75 -7.93 -8.83
C SER A 601 -18.91 -6.56 -8.18
N ARG A 602 -20.12 -5.99 -8.27
CA ARG A 602 -20.42 -4.57 -7.98
C ARG A 602 -19.42 -3.55 -8.53
N ARG A 603 -18.54 -3.89 -9.48
CA ARG A 603 -17.50 -2.98 -10.00
C ARG A 603 -18.08 -1.69 -10.59
N ALA A 604 -19.30 -1.73 -11.12
CA ALA A 604 -20.01 -0.56 -11.63
C ALA A 604 -20.47 0.43 -10.55
N LEU A 605 -20.57 -0.01 -9.30
CA LEU A 605 -20.88 0.81 -8.12
C LEU A 605 -19.60 1.22 -7.38
N ALA A 606 -18.43 0.75 -7.81
CA ALA A 606 -17.17 1.09 -7.18
C ALA A 606 -16.82 2.54 -7.48
N ILE A 607 -16.33 3.23 -6.47
CA ILE A 607 -15.83 4.60 -6.59
C ILE A 607 -14.44 4.54 -7.27
N HIS A 608 -14.35 4.89 -8.56
CA HIS A 608 -13.11 4.81 -9.37
C HIS A 608 -12.31 6.12 -9.36
N GLY A 609 -10.99 6.09 -9.19
CA GLY A 609 -10.18 7.24 -8.74
C GLY A 609 -9.94 8.43 -9.67
N GLU A 610 -10.56 8.56 -10.86
CA GLU A 610 -10.12 9.56 -11.86
C GLU A 610 -11.22 10.34 -12.62
N ASP A 611 -12.51 10.05 -12.41
CA ASP A 611 -13.61 10.64 -13.21
C ASP A 611 -14.68 11.37 -12.36
N GLU A 612 -15.59 12.12 -12.99
CA GLU A 612 -16.66 12.86 -12.29
C GLU A 612 -17.58 11.96 -11.45
N GLY A 613 -17.75 10.69 -11.83
CA GLY A 613 -18.46 9.68 -11.05
C GLY A 613 -17.78 9.37 -9.70
N PHE A 614 -16.45 9.45 -9.64
CA PHE A 614 -15.67 9.33 -8.39
C PHE A 614 -16.16 10.33 -7.34
N ARG A 615 -16.13 11.60 -7.75
CA ARG A 615 -16.39 12.74 -6.89
C ARG A 615 -17.83 12.70 -6.39
N GLN A 616 -18.78 12.36 -7.27
CA GLN A 616 -20.18 12.22 -6.90
C GLN A 616 -20.40 11.10 -5.88
N GLY A 617 -19.81 9.92 -6.09
CA GLY A 617 -19.90 8.81 -5.13
C GLY A 617 -19.28 9.16 -3.78
N MET A 618 -18.11 9.80 -3.77
CA MET A 618 -17.46 10.26 -2.53
C MET A 618 -18.27 11.32 -1.79
N VAL A 619 -18.82 12.31 -2.51
CA VAL A 619 -19.73 13.31 -1.91
C VAL A 619 -20.96 12.64 -1.32
N ALA A 620 -21.60 11.71 -2.02
CA ALA A 620 -22.77 10.99 -1.52
C ALA A 620 -22.44 10.19 -0.25
N ALA A 621 -21.31 9.48 -0.25
CA ALA A 621 -20.83 8.72 0.90
C ALA A 621 -20.55 9.63 2.11
N TYR A 622 -19.72 10.66 1.94
CA TYR A 622 -19.32 11.54 3.04
C TYR A 622 -20.49 12.40 3.56
N ARG A 623 -21.39 12.85 2.67
CA ARG A 623 -22.61 13.54 3.08
C ARG A 623 -23.52 12.63 3.90
N ASN A 624 -23.73 11.38 3.45
CA ASN A 624 -24.55 10.43 4.19
C ASN A 624 -23.94 10.11 5.58
N MET A 625 -22.61 10.04 5.67
CA MET A 625 -21.91 9.94 6.97
C MET A 625 -22.13 11.19 7.82
N THR A 626 -22.09 12.40 7.25
CA THR A 626 -22.36 13.67 7.95
C THR A 626 -23.79 13.69 8.52
N ASP A 627 -24.76 13.24 7.74
CA ASP A 627 -26.18 13.23 8.12
C ASP A 627 -26.44 12.28 9.31
N HIS A 628 -25.71 11.16 9.36
CA HIS A 628 -25.77 10.17 10.45
C HIS A 628 -24.67 10.34 11.51
N MET A 629 -23.99 11.49 11.54
CA MET A 629 -22.97 11.78 12.55
C MET A 629 -23.57 12.60 13.70
N SER A 630 -23.22 12.26 14.94
CA SER A 630 -23.52 13.10 16.11
C SER A 630 -23.02 14.54 15.92
N GLU A 631 -23.71 15.54 16.50
CA GLU A 631 -23.37 16.96 16.32
C GLU A 631 -21.93 17.31 16.73
N ASN A 632 -21.43 16.70 17.80
CA ASN A 632 -20.04 16.84 18.26
C ASN A 632 -19.11 15.72 17.77
N GLY A 633 -19.58 14.90 16.82
CA GLY A 633 -18.83 13.82 16.20
C GLY A 633 -17.72 14.29 15.27
N LEU A 634 -16.94 13.33 14.76
CA LEU A 634 -15.83 13.57 13.85
C LEU A 634 -15.79 12.55 12.72
N GLN A 635 -15.27 12.97 11.57
CA GLN A 635 -14.86 12.06 10.51
C GLN A 635 -13.35 12.16 10.30
N ILE A 636 -12.67 11.02 10.32
CA ILE A 636 -11.24 10.88 10.08
C ILE A 636 -11.07 10.22 8.72
N VAL A 637 -10.39 10.92 7.81
CA VAL A 637 -10.11 10.43 6.47
C VAL A 637 -8.62 10.15 6.34
N MET A 638 -8.28 8.88 6.16
CA MET A 638 -6.93 8.45 5.83
C MET A 638 -6.81 8.36 4.31
N PHE A 639 -5.81 9.01 3.71
CA PHE A 639 -5.56 8.87 2.27
C PHE A 639 -4.10 9.14 1.88
N THR A 640 -3.67 8.56 0.77
CA THR A 640 -2.29 8.62 0.29
C THR A 640 -2.26 8.98 -1.20
N HIS A 641 -1.97 10.23 -1.57
CA HIS A 641 -1.80 10.61 -2.99
C HIS A 641 -0.92 11.86 -3.20
N GLN A 642 -0.05 11.88 -4.22
CA GLN A 642 0.81 13.05 -4.57
C GLN A 642 0.11 14.08 -5.46
N SER A 643 -1.08 13.78 -5.97
CA SER A 643 -1.64 14.53 -7.10
C SER A 643 -2.35 15.76 -6.56
N THR A 644 -1.94 16.93 -7.05
CA THR A 644 -2.62 18.19 -6.74
C THR A 644 -4.09 18.17 -7.16
N GLY A 645 -4.43 17.43 -8.23
CA GLY A 645 -5.82 17.24 -8.67
C GLY A 645 -6.69 16.52 -7.64
N ILE A 646 -6.15 15.53 -6.93
CA ILE A 646 -6.92 14.78 -5.92
C ILE A 646 -7.11 15.60 -4.64
N TRP A 647 -6.15 16.46 -4.28
CA TRP A 647 -6.34 17.44 -3.21
C TRP A 647 -7.45 18.44 -3.56
N ALA A 648 -7.58 18.82 -4.83
CA ALA A 648 -8.68 19.64 -5.29
C ALA A 648 -10.03 18.92 -5.17
N ASP A 649 -10.08 17.65 -5.56
CA ASP A 649 -11.28 16.84 -5.41
C ASP A 649 -11.65 16.63 -3.94
N MET A 650 -10.68 16.45 -3.05
CA MET A 650 -10.89 16.36 -1.61
C MET A 650 -11.52 17.64 -1.05
N ALA A 651 -11.02 18.82 -1.43
CA ALA A 651 -11.61 20.09 -1.00
C ALA A 651 -13.08 20.18 -1.42
N ASN A 652 -13.37 19.80 -2.67
CA ASN A 652 -14.74 19.75 -3.18
C ASN A 652 -15.61 18.76 -2.39
N ILE A 653 -15.09 17.56 -2.10
CA ILE A 653 -15.81 16.54 -1.32
C ILE A 653 -16.15 17.08 0.07
N VAL A 654 -15.18 17.67 0.77
CA VAL A 654 -15.37 18.26 2.10
C VAL A 654 -16.43 19.36 2.07
N TRP A 655 -16.33 20.31 1.14
CA TRP A 655 -17.32 21.39 1.04
C TRP A 655 -18.72 20.89 0.70
N ALA A 656 -18.84 19.99 -0.28
CA ALA A 656 -20.11 19.44 -0.74
C ALA A 656 -20.78 18.50 0.27
N SER A 657 -20.01 17.95 1.21
CA SER A 657 -20.49 17.09 2.30
C SER A 657 -20.77 17.86 3.61
N ASP A 658 -20.77 19.19 3.55
CA ASP A 658 -20.98 20.10 4.69
C ASP A 658 -19.99 19.87 5.85
N LEU A 659 -18.76 19.49 5.51
CA LEU A 659 -17.66 19.28 6.43
C LEU A 659 -16.67 20.46 6.40
N GLN A 660 -15.83 20.51 7.42
CA GLN A 660 -14.68 21.39 7.55
C GLN A 660 -13.49 20.58 8.07
N VAL A 661 -12.30 20.81 7.52
CA VAL A 661 -11.04 20.28 8.07
C VAL A 661 -10.66 21.09 9.31
N THR A 662 -10.44 20.43 10.45
CA THR A 662 -10.01 21.07 11.70
C THR A 662 -8.56 20.77 12.05
N ALA A 663 -8.01 19.66 11.55
CA ALA A 663 -6.58 19.36 11.63
C ALA A 663 -6.17 18.44 10.49
N ALA A 664 -4.88 18.42 10.19
CA ALA A 664 -4.31 17.49 9.24
C ALA A 664 -2.92 17.02 9.67
N TRP A 665 -2.68 15.72 9.57
CA TRP A 665 -1.44 15.08 9.98
C TRP A 665 -0.89 14.22 8.84
N TYR A 666 0.42 14.08 8.79
CA TYR A 666 1.09 13.24 7.79
C TYR A 666 1.98 12.21 8.49
N VAL A 667 1.65 10.91 8.39
CA VAL A 667 2.39 9.83 9.07
C VAL A 667 3.04 8.92 8.03
N ALA A 668 4.33 8.61 8.17
CA ALA A 668 4.98 7.62 7.29
C ALA A 668 4.44 6.21 7.58
N THR A 669 3.92 5.52 6.56
CA THR A 669 3.18 4.25 6.72
C THR A 669 3.61 3.16 5.75
N GLU A 670 4.52 3.41 4.82
CA GLU A 670 5.00 2.44 3.83
C GLU A 670 6.51 2.23 3.97
N THR A 671 7.01 1.18 3.32
CA THR A 671 8.39 0.72 3.45
C THR A 671 9.10 0.70 2.10
N ASP A 672 10.40 1.03 2.07
CA ASP A 672 11.20 0.93 0.85
C ASP A 672 11.24 -0.53 0.36
N SER A 673 10.62 -0.79 -0.80
CA SER A 673 10.65 -2.10 -1.46
C SER A 673 11.40 -1.99 -2.77
N ALA A 674 12.42 -2.83 -2.96
CA ALA A 674 13.17 -2.92 -4.20
C ALA A 674 12.30 -3.29 -5.42
N LEU A 675 11.10 -3.83 -5.21
CA LEU A 675 10.12 -4.14 -6.25
C LEU A 675 9.23 -2.95 -6.65
N ARG A 676 9.30 -1.82 -5.93
CA ARG A 676 8.51 -0.60 -6.13
C ARG A 676 9.40 0.61 -6.48
N GLN A 677 10.32 0.46 -7.42
CA GLN A 677 11.10 1.60 -7.94
C GLN A 677 10.20 2.52 -8.79
N GLY A 678 9.83 3.69 -8.25
CA GLY A 678 9.04 4.75 -8.91
C GLY A 678 8.41 5.75 -7.92
N ASP A 679 7.92 6.89 -8.45
CA ASP A 679 7.30 8.04 -7.75
C ASP A 679 6.05 7.66 -6.89
N ASN A 680 6.23 7.11 -5.69
CA ASN A 680 5.13 6.78 -4.77
C ASN A 680 5.31 7.45 -3.41
N VAL A 681 4.23 8.05 -2.87
CA VAL A 681 4.20 8.60 -1.49
C VAL A 681 4.48 7.49 -0.49
N LYS A 682 5.30 7.77 0.53
CA LYS A 682 5.62 6.82 1.60
C LYS A 682 4.72 6.95 2.86
N GLY A 683 3.89 7.99 2.95
CA GLY A 683 3.02 8.26 4.10
C GLY A 683 1.52 8.39 3.81
N THR A 684 0.73 8.37 4.89
CA THR A 684 -0.72 8.56 4.92
C THR A 684 -1.03 9.94 5.49
N ASN A 685 -1.84 10.72 4.77
CA ASN A 685 -2.46 11.94 5.29
C ASN A 685 -3.70 11.56 6.09
N ILE A 686 -3.89 12.25 7.20
CA ILE A 686 -5.01 12.08 8.11
C ILE A 686 -5.70 13.43 8.18
N LEU A 687 -6.89 13.54 7.62
CA LEU A 687 -7.74 14.73 7.78
C LEU A 687 -8.71 14.50 8.92
N VAL A 688 -8.78 15.46 9.83
CA VAL A 688 -9.74 15.51 10.91
C VAL A 688 -10.85 16.45 10.49
N LEU A 689 -12.08 15.95 10.39
CA LEU A 689 -13.22 16.68 9.86
C LEU A 689 -14.32 16.81 10.92
N ARG A 690 -14.96 17.98 10.95
CA ARG A 690 -16.21 18.24 11.70
C ARG A 690 -17.33 18.70 10.76
N LYS A 691 -18.58 18.60 11.23
CA LYS A 691 -19.68 19.34 10.60
C LYS A 691 -19.33 20.83 10.59
N ARG A 692 -19.54 21.48 9.45
CA ARG A 692 -19.27 22.91 9.33
C ARG A 692 -20.38 23.70 10.03
N CYS A 693 -20.02 24.41 11.10
CA CYS A 693 -20.94 25.25 11.86
C CYS A 693 -20.78 26.72 11.45
N GLY A 694 -21.75 27.29 10.73
CA GLY A 694 -21.84 28.73 10.47
C GLY A 694 -21.72 29.16 8.99
N HIS A 695 -21.81 30.47 8.77
CA HIS A 695 -21.83 31.11 7.44
C HIS A 695 -20.62 32.05 7.25
N SER A 696 -19.46 31.67 7.76
CA SER A 696 -18.23 32.46 7.70
C SER A 696 -17.93 32.85 6.25
N LYS A 697 -17.63 34.14 6.03
CA LYS A 697 -17.37 34.71 4.70
C LYS A 697 -15.99 35.33 4.67
N THR A 698 -15.28 35.18 3.56
CA THR A 698 -14.00 35.84 3.34
C THR A 698 -13.86 36.32 1.89
N THR A 699 -12.83 37.11 1.63
CA THR A 699 -12.40 37.52 0.29
C THR A 699 -11.07 36.85 -0.04
N ARG A 700 -10.71 36.75 -1.33
CA ARG A 700 -9.40 36.22 -1.74
C ARG A 700 -8.21 36.93 -1.10
N ASP A 701 -8.30 38.25 -0.91
CA ASP A 701 -7.18 39.04 -0.39
C ASP A 701 -6.93 38.74 1.09
N ASP A 702 -7.99 38.63 1.90
CA ASP A 702 -7.86 38.27 3.32
C ASP A 702 -7.42 36.80 3.48
N LEU A 703 -8.00 35.91 2.68
CA LEU A 703 -7.68 34.49 2.64
C LEU A 703 -6.21 34.21 2.28
N ALA A 704 -5.62 35.04 1.41
CA ALA A 704 -4.22 34.93 1.03
C ALA A 704 -3.27 35.01 2.23
N TRP A 705 -3.53 35.97 3.12
CA TRP A 705 -2.71 36.22 4.29
C TRP A 705 -2.84 35.09 5.31
N GLU A 706 -4.07 34.65 5.59
CA GLU A 706 -4.35 33.53 6.50
C GLU A 706 -3.73 32.22 6.01
N LEU A 707 -3.83 31.93 4.71
CA LEU A 707 -3.20 30.75 4.11
C LEU A 707 -1.68 30.78 4.25
N GLU A 708 -1.05 31.92 3.99
CA GLU A 708 0.40 32.05 4.08
C GLU A 708 0.89 31.88 5.53
N GLU A 709 0.18 32.48 6.49
CA GLU A 709 0.50 32.34 7.92
C GLU A 709 0.37 30.89 8.38
N GLU A 710 -0.74 30.24 8.05
CA GLU A 710 -1.03 28.86 8.47
C GLU A 710 -0.04 27.87 7.87
N VAL A 711 0.22 27.97 6.57
CA VAL A 711 1.14 27.05 5.90
C VAL A 711 2.57 27.24 6.39
N LYS A 712 3.01 28.48 6.62
CA LYS A 712 4.31 28.75 7.25
C LYS A 712 4.38 28.14 8.64
N HIS A 713 3.35 28.30 9.46
CA HIS A 713 3.30 27.72 10.79
C HIS A 713 3.47 26.19 10.73
N GLN A 714 2.68 25.51 9.91
CA GLN A 714 2.75 24.05 9.77
C GLN A 714 4.12 23.56 9.27
N ILE A 715 4.69 24.21 8.26
CA ILE A 715 6.02 23.87 7.73
C ILE A 715 7.09 24.13 8.79
N GLN A 716 7.03 25.25 9.51
CA GLN A 716 7.97 25.58 10.59
C GLN A 716 7.90 24.58 11.73
N THR A 717 6.71 24.10 12.10
CA THR A 717 6.56 23.02 13.07
C THR A 717 7.28 21.76 12.60
N LEU A 718 7.06 21.31 11.36
CA LEU A 718 7.67 20.09 10.82
C LEU A 718 9.19 20.21 10.59
N THR A 719 9.66 21.37 10.14
CA THR A 719 11.09 21.64 9.92
C THR A 719 11.85 21.88 11.22
N GLY A 720 11.27 22.58 12.19
CA GLY A 720 11.80 22.69 13.56
C GLY A 720 11.90 21.32 14.24
N LEU A 721 10.92 20.44 14.00
CA LEU A 721 10.93 19.04 14.43
C LEU A 721 12.05 18.23 13.75
N ASN A 722 12.35 18.47 12.46
CA ASN A 722 13.51 17.88 11.78
C ASN A 722 14.85 18.37 12.37
N GLN A 723 14.96 19.66 12.71
CA GLN A 723 16.18 20.22 13.32
C GLN A 723 16.44 19.69 14.74
N GLN A 724 15.39 19.56 15.56
CA GLN A 724 15.50 18.94 16.88
C GLN A 724 15.82 17.45 16.79
N ALA A 725 15.33 16.77 15.74
CA ALA A 725 15.69 15.39 15.44
C ALA A 725 17.14 15.24 14.96
N LEU A 726 17.69 16.14 14.14
CA LEU A 726 19.09 16.08 13.69
C LEU A 726 20.12 16.08 14.86
N GLY A 727 19.76 16.59 16.04
CA GLY A 727 20.58 16.51 17.26
C GLY A 727 20.52 15.18 18.02
N LEU A 728 19.51 14.33 17.75
CA LEU A 728 19.25 13.05 18.43
C LEU A 728 19.33 11.82 17.50
N TYR A 729 19.22 12.03 16.19
CA TYR A 729 19.13 11.02 15.15
C TYR A 729 20.32 11.22 14.20
N ARG A 730 21.22 10.23 14.06
CA ARG A 730 22.23 10.26 12.99
C ARG A 730 21.58 9.88 11.66
N ASP A 731 21.77 10.75 10.68
CA ASP A 731 21.80 10.58 9.22
C ASP A 731 20.52 10.29 8.42
N GLU A 732 19.30 10.41 8.96
CA GLU A 732 18.08 10.39 8.12
C GLU A 732 17.07 11.48 8.54
N ASN A 733 16.66 12.31 7.58
CA ASN A 733 15.55 13.24 7.74
C ASN A 733 14.25 12.45 7.97
N LEU A 734 13.48 12.83 9.00
CA LEU A 734 12.25 12.12 9.33
C LEU A 734 11.09 12.48 8.37
N PHE A 735 11.19 13.62 7.70
CA PHE A 735 10.27 14.06 6.65
C PHE A 735 11.08 14.49 5.41
N GLU A 736 10.73 13.93 4.25
CA GLU A 736 11.25 14.30 2.94
C GLU A 736 10.57 15.59 2.43
N ASP A 737 11.13 16.23 1.39
CA ASP A 737 10.58 17.47 0.81
C ASP A 737 9.15 17.31 0.29
N ALA A 738 8.80 16.11 -0.19
CA ALA A 738 7.43 15.77 -0.59
C ALA A 738 6.47 15.77 0.61
N ASP A 739 6.94 15.38 1.79
CA ASP A 739 6.13 15.32 3.01
C ASP A 739 5.79 16.73 3.51
N LEU A 740 6.75 17.65 3.46
CA LEU A 740 6.57 19.06 3.79
C LEU A 740 5.56 19.75 2.85
N GLN A 741 5.62 19.41 1.56
CA GLN A 741 4.67 19.89 0.56
C GLN A 741 3.24 19.42 0.87
N MET A 742 3.09 18.14 1.18
CA MET A 742 1.80 17.54 1.52
C MET A 742 1.20 18.14 2.80
N ALA A 743 2.03 18.39 3.81
CA ALA A 743 1.60 19.08 5.02
C ALA A 743 1.14 20.52 4.75
N GLY A 744 1.84 21.23 3.85
CA GLY A 744 1.43 22.56 3.41
C GLY A 744 0.07 22.56 2.71
N TYR A 745 -0.23 21.56 1.88
CA TYR A 745 -1.54 21.43 1.24
C TYR A 745 -2.66 21.15 2.26
N ALA A 746 -2.38 20.30 3.23
CA ALA A 746 -3.34 19.97 4.27
C ALA A 746 -3.65 21.17 5.19
N ALA A 747 -2.62 21.96 5.54
CA ALA A 747 -2.77 23.23 6.25
C ALA A 747 -3.61 24.25 5.46
N ALA A 748 -3.37 24.36 4.16
CA ALA A 748 -4.15 25.24 3.31
C ALA A 748 -5.63 24.84 3.23
N LEU A 749 -5.93 23.53 3.16
CA LEU A 749 -7.31 23.04 3.18
C LEU A 749 -8.04 23.34 4.49
N ARG A 750 -7.33 23.38 5.62
CA ARG A 750 -7.90 23.77 6.91
C ARG A 750 -8.50 25.17 6.86
N VAL A 751 -7.73 26.14 6.35
CA VAL A 751 -8.18 27.53 6.21
C VAL A 751 -9.31 27.63 5.18
N LEU A 752 -9.15 27.00 4.01
CA LEU A 752 -10.13 27.06 2.93
C LEU A 752 -11.50 26.55 3.37
N THR A 753 -11.54 25.36 3.99
CA THR A 753 -12.80 24.67 4.29
C THR A 753 -13.57 25.26 5.48
N GLN A 754 -12.97 26.21 6.21
CA GLN A 754 -13.63 26.98 7.26
C GLN A 754 -14.70 27.94 6.72
N TYR A 755 -14.51 28.45 5.50
CA TYR A 755 -15.40 29.45 4.92
C TYR A 755 -16.51 28.80 4.10
N ALA A 756 -17.76 29.20 4.38
CA ALA A 756 -18.92 28.80 3.60
C ALA A 756 -19.05 29.66 2.33
N VAL A 757 -18.63 30.92 2.40
CA VAL A 757 -18.70 31.89 1.29
C VAL A 757 -17.33 32.50 1.01
N ILE A 758 -16.87 32.41 -0.24
CA ILE A 758 -15.63 33.05 -0.70
C ILE A 758 -15.95 33.90 -1.92
N ASP A 759 -15.57 35.17 -1.92
CA ASP A 759 -15.89 36.16 -2.98
C ASP A 759 -17.40 36.22 -3.32
N GLY A 760 -18.26 36.08 -2.30
CA GLY A 760 -19.71 36.11 -2.45
C GLY A 760 -20.35 34.84 -3.04
N LYS A 761 -19.55 33.80 -3.34
CA LYS A 761 -20.05 32.50 -3.83
C LYS A 761 -20.21 31.50 -2.69
N GLN A 762 -21.25 30.67 -2.72
CA GLN A 762 -21.42 29.55 -1.78
C GLN A 762 -20.56 28.36 -2.19
N MET A 763 -19.64 27.93 -1.32
CA MET A 763 -18.65 26.91 -1.68
C MET A 763 -19.26 25.52 -1.84
N SER A 764 -20.28 25.15 -1.06
CA SER A 764 -20.96 23.87 -1.23
C SER A 764 -21.69 23.75 -2.57
N GLU A 765 -22.32 24.83 -3.03
CA GLU A 765 -23.00 24.85 -4.33
C GLU A 765 -21.99 24.81 -5.48
N GLU A 766 -20.92 25.60 -5.38
CA GLU A 766 -19.85 25.61 -6.38
C GLU A 766 -19.14 24.25 -6.45
N ALA A 767 -18.87 23.61 -5.30
CA ALA A 767 -18.26 22.28 -5.23
C ALA A 767 -19.16 21.18 -5.78
N CYS A 768 -20.49 21.32 -5.72
CA CYS A 768 -21.43 20.38 -6.33
C CYS A 768 -21.55 20.55 -7.86
N ARG A 769 -21.13 21.70 -8.41
CA ARG A 769 -21.33 22.03 -9.82
C ARG A 769 -20.64 21.00 -10.75
N PRO A 770 -21.33 20.51 -11.81
CA PRO A 770 -20.72 19.61 -12.77
C PRO A 770 -19.54 20.27 -13.51
N ARG A 771 -18.48 19.51 -13.77
CA ARG A 771 -17.28 20.03 -14.47
C ARG A 771 -17.45 19.86 -15.98
N ALA A 772 -17.29 20.93 -16.75
CA ALA A 772 -17.04 20.78 -18.19
C ALA A 772 -15.56 20.42 -18.42
N ARG A 773 -15.29 19.54 -19.40
CA ARG A 773 -13.94 19.08 -19.71
C ARG A 773 -13.02 20.26 -20.05
N GLY A 774 -12.01 20.50 -19.21
CA GLY A 774 -11.03 21.59 -19.36
C GLY A 774 -11.44 22.94 -18.75
N GLU A 775 -12.62 23.04 -18.10
CA GLU A 775 -13.03 24.22 -17.34
C GLU A 775 -12.33 24.22 -15.96
N LYS A 776 -11.67 25.33 -15.61
CA LYS A 776 -11.20 25.57 -14.24
C LYS A 776 -12.32 26.19 -13.43
N THR A 777 -12.71 25.56 -12.32
CA THR A 777 -13.73 26.10 -11.41
C THR A 777 -13.15 27.19 -10.50
N ALA A 778 -14.03 27.90 -9.78
CA ALA A 778 -13.58 28.85 -8.77
C ALA A 778 -12.80 28.14 -7.64
N VAL A 779 -13.23 26.92 -7.29
CA VAL A 779 -12.56 26.05 -6.32
C VAL A 779 -11.15 25.67 -6.81
N ASP A 780 -11.00 25.18 -8.04
CA ASP A 780 -9.69 24.78 -8.58
C ASP A 780 -8.70 25.96 -8.58
N SER A 781 -9.20 27.17 -8.84
CA SER A 781 -8.38 28.39 -8.78
C SER A 781 -7.92 28.73 -7.36
N LEU A 782 -8.75 28.50 -6.35
CA LEU A 782 -8.40 28.70 -4.93
C LEU A 782 -7.39 27.66 -4.44
N ILE A 783 -7.51 26.43 -4.90
CA ILE A 783 -6.54 25.37 -4.59
C ILE A 783 -5.21 25.61 -5.29
N ASP A 784 -5.21 25.96 -6.57
CA ASP A 784 -4.00 26.35 -7.30
C ASP A 784 -3.27 27.49 -6.55
N PHE A 785 -4.05 28.46 -6.06
CA PHE A 785 -3.54 29.57 -5.25
C PHE A 785 -2.95 29.09 -3.90
N ALA A 786 -3.67 28.26 -3.15
CA ALA A 786 -3.19 27.66 -1.91
C ALA A 786 -1.92 26.81 -2.10
N VAL A 787 -1.87 26.01 -3.15
CA VAL A 787 -0.71 25.20 -3.54
C VAL A 787 0.47 26.08 -3.89
N GLU A 788 0.25 27.18 -4.62
CA GLU A 788 1.28 28.17 -4.91
C GLU A 788 1.82 28.83 -3.64
N VAL A 789 0.96 29.24 -2.71
CA VAL A 789 1.36 29.80 -1.40
C VAL A 789 2.17 28.77 -0.62
N ALA A 790 1.73 27.52 -0.56
CA ALA A 790 2.43 26.45 0.14
C ALA A 790 3.82 26.19 -0.45
N ASN A 791 3.91 26.08 -1.78
CA ASN A 791 5.17 25.85 -2.47
C ASN A 791 6.17 27.00 -2.28
N ARG A 792 5.71 28.26 -2.21
CA ARG A 792 6.58 29.41 -1.92
C ARG A 792 7.21 29.36 -0.54
N CYS A 793 6.54 28.73 0.43
CA CYS A 793 7.00 28.60 1.81
C CYS A 793 8.01 27.44 2.00
N LEU A 794 8.22 26.60 0.99
CA LEU A 794 9.16 25.48 1.04
C LEU A 794 10.59 25.95 0.76
N ILE A 795 11.37 26.15 1.83
CA ILE A 795 12.79 26.50 1.76
C ILE A 795 13.62 25.20 1.78
N PRO A 796 14.56 24.98 0.84
CA PRO A 796 15.45 23.83 0.89
C PRO A 796 16.31 23.82 2.15
N GLN A 797 16.50 22.64 2.74
CA GLN A 797 17.34 22.49 3.93
C GLN A 797 18.79 22.92 3.66
N GLY A 798 19.38 23.68 4.60
CA GLY A 798 20.73 24.21 4.47
C GLY A 798 20.82 25.61 3.89
N ILE A 799 19.71 26.14 3.33
CA ILE A 799 19.58 27.55 2.95
C ILE A 799 18.74 28.26 4.02
N THR A 800 19.24 29.38 4.55
CA THR A 800 18.48 30.17 5.53
C THR A 800 17.34 30.92 4.86
N GLU A 801 16.30 31.29 5.61
CA GLU A 801 15.19 32.06 5.07
C GLU A 801 15.62 33.43 4.51
N SER A 802 16.59 34.09 5.15
CA SER A 802 17.17 35.34 4.64
C SER A 802 17.81 35.15 3.27
N HIS A 803 18.69 34.15 3.14
CA HIS A 803 19.37 33.81 1.88
C HIS A 803 18.37 33.40 0.81
N TRP A 804 17.36 32.61 1.15
CA TRP A 804 16.34 32.19 0.20
C TRP A 804 15.54 33.36 -0.37
N ARG A 805 15.21 34.35 0.47
CA ARG A 805 14.48 35.57 0.05
C ARG A 805 15.30 36.49 -0.86
N GLU A 806 16.63 36.41 -0.81
CA GLU A 806 17.53 37.19 -1.67
C GLU A 806 17.66 36.58 -3.07
N LEU A 807 17.33 35.30 -3.26
CA LEU A 807 17.44 34.62 -4.55
C LEU A 807 16.34 35.05 -5.54
N GLU A 808 16.69 35.09 -6.81
CA GLU A 808 15.74 35.30 -7.90
C GLU A 808 14.80 34.09 -8.09
N PRO A 809 13.59 34.28 -8.66
CA PRO A 809 12.64 33.21 -8.95
C PRO A 809 13.22 31.94 -9.60
N ILE A 810 14.07 32.12 -10.61
CA ILE A 810 14.68 31.01 -11.35
C ILE A 810 15.71 30.25 -10.51
N GLU A 811 16.41 30.93 -9.59
CA GLU A 811 17.40 30.30 -8.71
C GLU A 811 16.72 29.42 -7.68
N ARG A 812 15.64 29.93 -7.07
CA ARG A 812 14.79 29.15 -6.16
C ARG A 812 14.24 27.92 -6.86
N PHE A 813 13.72 28.10 -8.08
CA PHE A 813 13.24 27.00 -8.90
C PHE A 813 14.33 25.95 -9.17
N TYR A 814 15.50 26.37 -9.63
CA TYR A 814 16.60 25.46 -9.96
C TYR A 814 17.05 24.66 -8.73
N LEU A 815 17.31 25.34 -7.61
CA LEU A 815 17.76 24.71 -6.37
C LEU A 815 16.72 23.73 -5.84
N LYS A 816 15.43 24.13 -5.82
CA LYS A 816 14.35 23.27 -5.34
C LYS A 816 14.20 22.02 -6.21
N MET A 817 14.19 22.18 -7.52
CA MET A 817 14.05 21.06 -8.44
C MET A 817 15.26 20.13 -8.43
N LEU A 818 16.47 20.66 -8.19
CA LEU A 818 17.66 19.83 -8.00
C LEU A 818 17.57 18.97 -6.75
N GLY A 819 17.01 19.50 -5.65
CA GLY A 819 16.66 18.74 -4.45
C GLY A 819 15.72 17.57 -4.75
N MET A 820 14.67 17.82 -5.55
CA MET A 820 13.72 16.77 -5.94
C MET A 820 14.34 15.69 -6.84
N GLU A 821 15.23 16.07 -7.77
CA GLU A 821 15.98 15.12 -8.59
C GLU A 821 16.84 14.19 -7.74
N ALA A 822 17.49 14.73 -6.70
CA ALA A 822 18.28 13.94 -5.76
C ALA A 822 17.45 12.92 -4.98
N SER A 823 16.18 13.23 -4.72
CA SER A 823 15.18 12.32 -4.14
C SER A 823 14.54 11.36 -5.17
N GLY A 824 14.97 11.39 -6.43
CA GLY A 824 14.53 10.45 -7.48
C GLY A 824 13.28 10.89 -8.27
N VAL A 825 12.79 12.11 -8.08
CA VAL A 825 11.61 12.63 -8.78
C VAL A 825 11.97 13.12 -10.18
N SER A 826 11.23 12.69 -11.21
CA SER A 826 11.54 13.02 -12.62
C SER A 826 10.33 13.35 -13.50
N LYS A 827 9.15 13.58 -12.91
CA LYS A 827 7.92 13.98 -13.62
C LYS A 827 7.94 15.45 -14.01
N LEU A 828 7.60 15.74 -15.26
CA LEU A 828 7.53 17.11 -15.81
C LEU A 828 6.51 17.99 -15.06
N ASP A 829 5.40 17.41 -14.61
CA ASP A 829 4.33 18.14 -13.91
C ASP A 829 4.83 18.84 -12.64
N ASN A 830 5.79 18.22 -11.94
CA ASN A 830 6.40 18.82 -10.76
C ASN A 830 7.17 20.10 -11.13
N TYR A 831 7.99 20.05 -12.19
CA TYR A 831 8.69 21.23 -12.71
C TYR A 831 7.71 22.33 -13.14
N GLN A 832 6.60 21.98 -13.78
CA GLN A 832 5.60 22.98 -14.20
C GLN A 832 4.92 23.64 -13.01
N ASN A 833 4.59 22.88 -11.97
CA ASN A 833 3.94 23.39 -10.76
C ASN A 833 4.87 24.31 -9.98
N PHE A 834 6.15 23.94 -9.81
CA PHE A 834 7.12 24.79 -9.13
C PHE A 834 7.49 26.03 -9.95
N ALA A 835 7.58 25.93 -11.28
CA ALA A 835 7.82 27.08 -12.14
C ALA A 835 6.70 28.12 -11.98
N LYS A 836 5.43 27.68 -11.96
CA LYS A 836 4.29 28.57 -11.66
C LYS A 836 4.39 29.17 -10.26
N ALA A 837 4.65 28.33 -9.25
CA ALA A 837 4.68 28.78 -7.85
C ALA A 837 5.74 29.86 -7.57
N PHE A 838 6.91 29.72 -8.19
CA PHE A 838 8.00 30.70 -8.10
C PHE A 838 7.86 31.84 -9.13
N LYS A 839 6.84 31.84 -9.99
CA LYS A 839 6.63 32.83 -11.08
C LYS A 839 7.75 32.86 -12.13
N VAL A 840 8.26 31.68 -12.50
CA VAL A 840 9.27 31.50 -13.54
C VAL A 840 8.58 31.36 -14.91
N SER A 841 8.77 32.34 -15.79
CA SER A 841 8.16 32.37 -17.13
C SER A 841 8.82 31.42 -18.12
N ASP A 842 10.14 31.24 -18.07
CA ASP A 842 10.90 30.34 -18.95
C ASP A 842 11.80 29.37 -18.16
N PHE A 843 11.18 28.38 -17.51
CA PHE A 843 11.92 27.35 -16.80
C PHE A 843 12.60 26.34 -17.75
N ARG A 844 12.19 26.28 -19.03
CA ARG A 844 12.77 25.34 -20.00
C ARG A 844 14.23 25.68 -20.31
N SER A 845 14.62 26.94 -20.15
CA SER A 845 16.01 27.41 -20.30
C SER A 845 17.02 26.65 -19.42
N VAL A 846 16.62 26.19 -18.23
CA VAL A 846 17.47 25.45 -17.28
C VAL A 846 17.28 23.93 -17.34
N MET A 847 16.33 23.44 -18.15
CA MET A 847 16.06 22.01 -18.32
C MET A 847 16.98 21.41 -19.37
N GLN A 848 17.50 20.21 -19.12
CA GLN A 848 18.20 19.42 -20.13
C GLN A 848 17.28 18.42 -20.81
N SER A 849 16.28 17.91 -20.10
CA SER A 849 15.23 17.07 -20.66
C SER A 849 13.88 17.47 -20.07
N ALA A 850 12.89 17.68 -20.94
CA ALA A 850 11.50 17.92 -20.56
C ALA A 850 10.58 16.76 -21.00
N LYS A 851 11.13 15.55 -21.16
CA LYS A 851 10.34 14.36 -21.48
C LYS A 851 9.61 13.87 -20.22
N ALA A 852 8.37 13.41 -20.40
CA ALA A 852 7.58 12.82 -19.33
C ALA A 852 8.34 11.63 -18.68
N ASN A 853 8.39 11.59 -17.35
CA ASN A 853 9.09 10.60 -16.53
C ASN A 853 10.62 10.48 -16.74
N SER A 854 11.23 11.46 -17.39
CA SER A 854 12.69 11.58 -17.49
C SER A 854 13.11 13.05 -17.58
N SER A 855 12.40 13.92 -16.86
CA SER A 855 12.69 15.35 -16.79
C SER A 855 13.87 15.58 -15.86
N ARG A 856 14.82 16.42 -16.27
CA ARG A 856 15.98 16.82 -15.46
C ARG A 856 16.54 18.19 -15.84
N LEU A 857 17.16 18.86 -14.89
CA LEU A 857 17.93 20.09 -15.03
C LEU A 857 19.28 19.84 -15.72
N LYS A 858 19.83 20.91 -16.30
CA LYS A 858 21.22 20.94 -16.79
C LYS A 858 22.20 20.76 -15.62
N SER A 859 23.38 20.20 -15.88
CA SER A 859 24.54 20.34 -15.00
C SER A 859 25.32 21.60 -15.29
N ALA A 860 26.22 22.00 -14.38
CA ALA A 860 27.15 23.11 -14.58
C ALA A 860 27.86 23.05 -15.95
N ALA A 861 28.24 21.86 -16.40
CA ALA A 861 28.93 21.66 -17.68
C ALA A 861 28.00 21.66 -18.92
N GLU A 862 26.70 21.46 -18.73
CA GLU A 862 25.71 21.39 -19.82
C GLU A 862 25.15 22.76 -20.22
N PHE A 863 25.37 23.80 -19.40
CA PHE A 863 25.00 25.17 -19.74
C PHE A 863 25.85 25.71 -20.89
N LYS A 864 25.20 26.19 -21.95
CA LYS A 864 25.87 26.84 -23.08
C LYS A 864 26.09 28.31 -22.80
N ARG A 865 26.98 28.96 -23.58
CA ARG A 865 27.28 30.40 -23.47
C ARG A 865 26.02 31.28 -23.54
N ASN A 866 25.04 30.92 -24.38
CA ASN A 866 23.77 31.65 -24.49
C ASN A 866 22.85 31.42 -23.28
N ASP A 867 22.95 30.25 -22.62
CA ASP A 867 22.16 29.92 -21.43
C ASP A 867 22.65 30.67 -20.17
N MET A 868 23.83 31.31 -20.23
CA MET A 868 24.43 32.09 -19.13
C MET A 868 24.65 33.57 -19.50
N GLY A 869 24.24 33.99 -20.69
CA GLY A 869 24.41 35.35 -21.22
C GLY A 869 23.32 36.34 -20.77
N GLU A 870 23.33 37.57 -21.30
CA GLU A 870 22.41 38.67 -20.94
C GLU A 870 20.92 38.35 -21.18
N GLY A 871 20.60 37.41 -22.07
CA GLY A 871 19.22 36.96 -22.32
C GLY A 871 18.74 35.81 -21.44
N SER A 872 19.57 35.31 -20.52
CA SER A 872 19.22 34.20 -19.63
C SER A 872 18.49 34.70 -18.37
N PRO A 873 17.47 33.98 -17.88
CA PRO A 873 16.90 34.26 -16.56
C PRO A 873 17.91 34.17 -15.41
N LEU A 874 19.01 33.41 -15.58
CA LEU A 874 20.10 33.29 -14.61
C LEU A 874 21.15 34.41 -14.72
N HIS A 875 20.96 35.40 -15.61
CA HIS A 875 21.94 36.47 -15.78
C HIS A 875 22.13 37.28 -14.48
N ASN A 876 23.38 37.59 -14.13
CA ASN A 876 23.79 38.31 -12.91
C ASN A 876 23.36 37.69 -11.58
N THR A 877 22.99 36.41 -11.55
CA THR A 877 22.62 35.77 -10.29
C THR A 877 23.80 35.06 -9.61
N PRO A 878 23.82 34.96 -8.26
CA PRO A 878 24.86 34.21 -7.54
C PRO A 878 24.96 32.75 -7.97
N LEU A 879 23.82 32.07 -8.19
CA LEU A 879 23.80 30.67 -8.63
C LEU A 879 24.49 30.48 -9.98
N ARG A 880 24.31 31.41 -10.93
CA ARG A 880 24.99 31.37 -12.23
C ARG A 880 26.50 31.38 -12.07
N ALA A 881 27.00 32.28 -11.23
CA ALA A 881 28.43 32.43 -10.97
C ALA A 881 29.01 31.17 -10.30
N ILE A 882 28.27 30.57 -9.36
CA ILE A 882 28.64 29.32 -8.70
C ILE A 882 28.68 28.15 -9.70
N LEU A 883 27.64 27.98 -10.51
CA LEU A 883 27.61 26.92 -11.53
C LEU A 883 28.75 27.08 -12.55
N TYR A 884 29.08 28.32 -12.92
CA TYR A 884 30.21 28.60 -13.80
C TYR A 884 31.55 28.23 -13.14
N ALA A 885 31.77 28.63 -11.89
CA ALA A 885 32.97 28.28 -11.14
C ALA A 885 33.12 26.75 -10.94
N MET A 886 32.03 26.04 -10.68
CA MET A 886 32.02 24.58 -10.60
C MET A 886 32.34 23.90 -11.94
N MET A 887 31.88 24.47 -13.06
CA MET A 887 32.26 24.02 -14.40
C MET A 887 33.76 24.23 -14.66
N GLU A 888 34.34 25.36 -14.24
CA GLU A 888 35.77 25.63 -14.39
C GLU A 888 36.63 24.67 -13.56
N LEU A 889 36.24 24.39 -12.31
CA LEU A 889 36.89 23.37 -11.48
C LEU A 889 36.85 21.98 -12.13
N GLY A 890 35.72 21.61 -12.76
CA GLY A 890 35.61 20.35 -13.51
C GLY A 890 36.43 20.28 -14.80
N LYS A 891 37.07 21.39 -15.20
CA LYS A 891 38.04 21.44 -16.31
C LYS A 891 39.48 21.56 -15.81
N ASP A 892 39.72 21.24 -14.54
CA ASP A 892 41.02 21.32 -13.88
C ASP A 892 41.62 22.74 -13.87
N ALA A 893 40.78 23.79 -13.82
CA ALA A 893 41.23 25.16 -13.68
C ALA A 893 41.84 25.42 -12.29
N ASP A 894 42.80 26.33 -12.20
CA ASP A 894 43.42 26.71 -10.93
C ASP A 894 42.38 27.36 -10.00
N THR A 895 42.42 26.98 -8.72
CA THR A 895 41.41 27.41 -7.75
C THR A 895 41.45 28.92 -7.49
N ASP A 896 42.63 29.55 -7.55
CA ASP A 896 42.76 30.99 -7.36
C ASP A 896 42.15 31.77 -8.54
N ASP A 897 42.34 31.27 -9.77
CA ASP A 897 41.72 31.83 -10.98
C ASP A 897 40.19 31.70 -10.94
N VAL A 898 39.68 30.54 -10.51
CA VAL A 898 38.24 30.31 -10.33
C VAL A 898 37.64 31.26 -9.28
N LEU A 899 38.33 31.50 -8.17
CA LEU A 899 37.86 32.46 -7.15
C LEU A 899 37.86 33.90 -7.67
N ALA A 900 38.84 34.28 -8.49
CA ALA A 900 38.88 35.60 -9.12
C ALA A 900 37.70 35.77 -10.10
N HIS A 901 37.42 34.76 -10.94
CA HIS A 901 36.27 34.77 -11.84
C HIS A 901 34.94 34.79 -11.08
N LEU A 902 34.82 34.03 -9.99
CA LEU A 902 33.63 34.06 -9.14
C LEU A 902 33.40 35.46 -8.57
N ALA A 903 34.43 36.11 -8.03
CA ALA A 903 34.35 37.46 -7.48
C ALA A 903 33.96 38.51 -8.54
N MET A 904 34.41 38.35 -9.78
CA MET A 904 34.03 39.22 -10.90
C MET A 904 32.58 39.03 -11.35
N ASN A 905 32.05 37.81 -11.23
CA ASN A 905 30.73 37.45 -11.75
C ASN A 905 29.60 37.57 -10.73
N VAL A 906 29.91 37.73 -9.44
CA VAL A 906 28.93 37.97 -8.38
C VAL A 906 28.81 39.47 -8.10
N PRO A 907 27.63 40.08 -8.29
CA PRO A 907 27.39 41.46 -7.89
C PRO A 907 27.68 41.66 -6.40
N ASN A 908 28.50 42.66 -6.07
CA ASN A 908 28.86 43.00 -4.69
C ASN A 908 29.47 41.83 -3.89
N TYR A 909 30.34 41.00 -4.50
CA TYR A 909 30.98 39.84 -3.84
C TYR A 909 31.57 40.12 -2.44
N TYR A 910 32.12 41.31 -2.20
CA TYR A 910 32.71 41.71 -0.92
C TYR A 910 31.74 42.35 0.08
N ALA A 911 30.45 42.46 -0.26
CA ALA A 911 29.44 42.96 0.66
C ALA A 911 29.17 41.96 1.80
N GLN A 912 28.74 42.49 2.94
CA GLN A 912 28.42 41.70 4.12
C GLN A 912 27.25 40.74 3.82
N GLY A 913 27.46 39.43 4.02
CA GLY A 913 26.46 38.38 3.79
C GLY A 913 26.53 37.68 2.42
N THR A 914 27.06 38.31 1.37
CA THR A 914 27.12 37.70 0.02
C THR A 914 28.02 36.46 -0.04
N ARG A 915 29.17 36.49 0.65
CA ARG A 915 30.04 35.30 0.76
C ARG A 915 29.39 34.17 1.56
N ASP A 916 28.62 34.51 2.58
CA ASP A 916 27.89 33.51 3.39
C ASP A 916 26.78 32.85 2.56
N LEU A 917 26.09 33.61 1.72
CA LEU A 917 25.13 33.09 0.73
C LEU A 917 25.82 32.13 -0.25
N ILE A 918 26.95 32.51 -0.83
CA ILE A 918 27.70 31.65 -1.77
C ILE A 918 28.12 30.35 -1.09
N VAL A 919 28.68 30.43 0.12
CA VAL A 919 29.09 29.25 0.89
C VAL A 919 27.88 28.36 1.16
N ALA A 920 26.74 28.91 1.59
CA ALA A 920 25.53 28.16 1.84
C ALA A 920 25.02 27.44 0.59
N LEU A 921 24.98 28.12 -0.56
CA LEU A 921 24.59 27.54 -1.85
C LEU A 921 25.55 26.43 -2.29
N CYS A 922 26.86 26.64 -2.20
CA CYS A 922 27.86 25.62 -2.55
C CYS A 922 27.78 24.39 -1.63
N GLN A 923 27.52 24.58 -0.33
CA GLN A 923 27.30 23.48 0.60
C GLN A 923 26.02 22.70 0.26
N TYR A 924 24.92 23.41 -0.02
CA TYR A 924 23.67 22.79 -0.46
C TYR A 924 23.86 21.97 -1.73
N LEU A 925 24.48 22.54 -2.76
CA LEU A 925 24.80 21.84 -4.01
C LEU A 925 25.70 20.62 -3.75
N GLY A 926 26.71 20.74 -2.89
CA GLY A 926 27.60 19.63 -2.52
C GLY A 926 26.89 18.48 -1.78
N THR A 927 25.78 18.74 -1.11
CA THR A 927 24.96 17.70 -0.48
C THR A 927 23.99 17.10 -1.48
N VAL A 928 23.23 17.93 -2.19
CA VAL A 928 22.14 17.49 -3.08
C VAL A 928 22.66 16.79 -4.34
N LEU A 929 23.82 17.20 -4.85
CA LEU A 929 24.39 16.59 -6.05
C LEU A 929 25.06 15.24 -5.77
N GLU A 930 25.40 14.90 -4.53
CA GLU A 930 26.12 13.65 -4.21
C GLU A 930 25.46 12.37 -4.79
N PRO A 931 24.15 12.13 -4.62
CA PRO A 931 23.51 10.93 -5.14
C PRO A 931 23.34 10.91 -6.67
N ILE A 932 23.35 12.08 -7.33
CA ILE A 932 23.00 12.20 -8.76
C ILE A 932 24.18 12.55 -9.66
N ARG A 933 25.15 13.31 -9.14
CA ARG A 933 26.30 13.91 -9.85
C ARG A 933 27.48 14.10 -8.87
N PRO A 934 28.14 13.03 -8.40
CA PRO A 934 29.14 13.08 -7.33
C PRO A 934 30.36 13.95 -7.66
N ASP A 935 30.79 13.97 -8.94
CA ASP A 935 31.92 14.82 -9.37
C ASP A 935 31.57 16.31 -9.23
N GLU A 936 30.35 16.70 -9.61
CA GLU A 936 29.85 18.07 -9.48
C GLU A 936 29.68 18.45 -7.99
N ALA A 937 29.23 17.51 -7.16
CA ALA A 937 29.15 17.68 -5.71
C ALA A 937 30.52 17.96 -5.08
N SER A 938 31.57 17.26 -5.54
CA SER A 938 32.95 17.48 -5.10
C SER A 938 33.42 18.91 -5.41
N HIS A 939 33.19 19.40 -6.64
CA HIS A 939 33.55 20.78 -7.02
C HIS A 939 32.84 21.82 -6.15
N ALA A 940 31.56 21.61 -5.82
CA ALA A 940 30.82 22.51 -4.95
C ALA A 940 31.43 22.58 -3.53
N ARG A 941 31.88 21.45 -2.98
CA ARG A 941 32.57 21.40 -1.66
C ARG A 941 33.91 22.11 -1.68
N VAL A 942 34.70 21.89 -2.74
CA VAL A 942 35.98 22.58 -2.95
C VAL A 942 35.74 24.09 -2.99
N LEU A 943 34.77 24.54 -3.80
CA LEU A 943 34.43 25.95 -3.91
C LEU A 943 33.96 26.56 -2.58
N ALA A 944 33.12 25.86 -1.81
CA ALA A 944 32.68 26.29 -0.49
C ALA A 944 33.86 26.50 0.47
N GLN A 945 34.83 25.58 0.49
CA GLN A 945 36.00 25.65 1.37
C GLN A 945 36.95 26.77 0.92
N SER A 946 37.15 26.93 -0.38
CA SER A 946 38.00 27.98 -0.97
C SER A 946 37.44 29.37 -0.68
N VAL A 947 36.14 29.59 -0.86
CA VAL A 947 35.48 30.87 -0.51
C VAL A 947 35.57 31.15 0.98
N ARG A 948 35.46 30.15 1.86
CA ARG A 948 35.66 30.34 3.33
C ARG A 948 37.09 30.74 3.69
N ASN A 949 38.06 30.11 3.06
CA ASN A 949 39.48 30.30 3.37
C ASN A 949 40.10 31.52 2.67
N GLN A 950 39.38 32.13 1.74
CA GLN A 950 39.84 33.33 1.02
C GLN A 950 40.05 34.48 2.02
N ARG A 951 41.32 34.88 2.18
CA ARG A 951 41.71 36.04 2.99
C ARG A 951 41.23 37.31 2.28
N LEU A 952 40.57 38.19 3.04
CA LEU A 952 40.11 39.50 2.57
C LEU A 952 41.29 40.45 2.34
#